data_AF-A0A959RU22-F1
#
_entry.id   AF-A0A959RU22-F1
#
_cell.length_a   1.000
_cell.length_b   1.000
_cell.length_c   1.000
_cell.angle_alpha   90.00
_cell.angle_beta   90.00
_cell.angle_gamma   90.00
#
_symmetry.space_group_name_H-M   'P 1'
#
loop_
_entity.id
_entity.type
_entity.pdbx_description
1 polymer ?
#
loop_
_entity_poly.entity_id
_entity_poly.type
_entity_poly.pdbx_seq_one_letter_code
_entity_poly.pdbx_strand_id
1 'polypeptide(L)'
;MKFIYSSIYVLLILCSQILLAQKEGANLKPRVVVLTDVSTWETDDQESLVRYLVHADMFEIEGIVWTTGYSHSNISSFPTHYDIIQDVIDAYEQDLPNLLKRSNQTGYNQDSVRQEIGYWPSAGYVREHTMKGSIRRGIQYIGPGNNSDGSNLLIELADEDDERPIWVTVWGGGNTLAQAIWQVQQTRTEEELKAFLHKLRVYTITDQDRHYDGSEGYEISSHQWMRQEFEEDLFFIWDECAWKFQNSTGVSNWAKYETHIQGHGNLGSQYPKYKYGVEGDTPAFLHIMPNGLNNPEVPTQAGWGGYSEWGLSADNETYAYTNFSKGNGICTKYENKFYNATFNNFAARMDWAKDGVGNRNPVVVIDGDEGITSLTQTPAAGSVITLDASGTYDPDNDELIFNWWIQSEAGTYFTRYYNFVSGDSNIATVNVPIDSEGKTFHVICEVTDNGTHNLSSYRRIIFEPTANKVPRWVGTWAAAPYAAGTNTPPSPYLANNTLRQIVRTSIAGDTLRVKFSNKTSPTAVTINSVNIAVSAGTSVIDTSTIKDLKFNGSQSVTMNAYSEATSDPIDFSLASGMHLAITIHYGQCATSSTMTFHYGSRTDSYILEGDQSKSADFSGATIVERWYNLSSIDVLADPKSGSVAVIGNSITDGYGVHNGPGNKWTDYFSEKLLDDAATSHVSVLNLGIGATTVIGSGIGRFQQDILEQAGLRWIIVFYGVNDIGANQSAENIINAYKTMISQAHAKNIRIYGATITPFKGHSYYSDSHEAVRLAVNEWIRKPGNFDKCIDFDLAIRDPIDTSKMHPDYSNDWLHPSAAGYQFMGEYIDVNLFTGADTLYAQPDMSNIESHYFEPECGSVGSNWDIIDDASVSNGAYITVKAGTHSLTSAAVDSESIIDFPFT
;
A
#
# COMPACT_ATOMS: atom_id res chain seq x y z
N MET A 1 -28.66 19.01 31.98
CA MET A 1 -27.83 17.86 32.42
C MET A 1 -28.58 16.53 32.39
N LYS A 2 -29.74 16.33 33.06
CA LYS A 2 -30.45 15.03 33.06
C LYS A 2 -30.90 14.50 31.68
N PHE A 3 -31.24 15.36 30.73
CA PHE A 3 -31.61 14.94 29.36
C PHE A 3 -30.42 14.42 28.54
N ILE A 4 -29.22 14.99 28.71
CA ILE A 4 -28.01 14.58 27.97
C ILE A 4 -27.53 13.19 28.44
N TYR A 5 -27.60 12.92 29.74
CA TYR A 5 -27.26 11.59 30.27
C TYR A 5 -28.26 10.50 29.85
N SER A 6 -29.55 10.82 29.69
CA SER A 6 -30.55 9.86 29.23
C SER A 6 -30.37 9.51 27.75
N SER A 7 -30.01 10.48 26.91
CA SER A 7 -29.71 10.24 25.49
C SER A 7 -28.42 9.44 25.30
N ILE A 8 -27.37 9.69 26.10
CA ILE A 8 -26.12 8.91 26.06
C ILE A 8 -26.33 7.48 26.56
N TYR A 9 -27.16 7.27 27.60
CA TYR A 9 -27.50 5.93 28.07
C TYR A 9 -28.34 5.14 27.06
N VAL A 10 -29.32 5.78 26.40
CA VAL A 10 -30.11 5.13 25.34
C VAL A 10 -29.23 4.80 24.13
N LEU A 11 -28.30 5.68 23.75
CA LEU A 11 -27.33 5.43 22.67
C LEU A 11 -26.36 4.29 23.01
N LEU A 12 -25.89 4.21 24.26
CA LEU A 12 -25.03 3.11 24.74
C LEU A 12 -25.77 1.78 24.78
N ILE A 13 -27.04 1.77 25.18
CA ILE A 13 -27.87 0.56 25.17
C ILE A 13 -28.12 0.10 23.72
N LEU A 14 -28.46 1.02 22.82
CA LEU A 14 -28.61 0.72 21.39
C LEU A 14 -27.32 0.21 20.76
N CYS A 15 -26.16 0.84 21.01
CA CYS A 15 -24.87 0.34 20.55
C CYS A 15 -24.53 -1.03 21.12
N SER A 16 -24.83 -1.29 22.40
CA SER A 16 -24.60 -2.60 23.02
C SER A 16 -25.51 -3.70 22.45
N GLN A 17 -26.74 -3.37 22.08
CA GLN A 17 -27.67 -4.30 21.42
C GLN A 17 -27.27 -4.57 19.96
N ILE A 18 -26.76 -3.57 19.24
CA ILE A 18 -26.23 -3.73 17.87
C ILE A 18 -24.97 -4.62 17.89
N LEU A 19 -24.06 -4.43 18.85
CA LEU A 19 -22.88 -5.28 19.05
C LEU A 19 -23.23 -6.71 19.44
N LEU A 20 -24.27 -6.92 20.25
CA LEU A 20 -24.77 -8.26 20.60
C LEU A 20 -25.47 -8.94 19.42
N ALA A 21 -26.26 -8.22 18.63
CA ALA A 21 -26.92 -8.74 17.42
C ALA A 21 -25.92 -9.09 16.30
N GLN A 22 -24.87 -8.29 16.11
CA GLN A 22 -23.75 -8.64 15.21
C GLN A 22 -23.03 -9.92 15.67
N LYS A 23 -22.88 -10.11 16.98
CA LYS A 23 -22.22 -11.30 17.53
C LYS A 23 -23.09 -12.56 17.46
N GLU A 24 -24.41 -12.43 17.56
CA GLU A 24 -25.37 -13.54 17.32
C GLU A 24 -25.49 -13.89 15.82
N GLY A 25 -25.46 -12.91 14.91
CA GLY A 25 -25.52 -13.15 13.46
C GLY A 25 -24.24 -13.71 12.84
N ALA A 26 -23.08 -13.50 13.48
CA ALA A 26 -21.76 -13.91 13.00
C ALA A 26 -21.55 -15.44 12.85
N ASN A 27 -22.32 -16.24 13.59
CA ASN A 27 -22.26 -17.70 13.54
C ASN A 27 -23.38 -18.32 12.71
N LEU A 28 -24.32 -17.51 12.21
CA LEU A 28 -25.40 -17.97 11.35
C LEU A 28 -24.90 -18.12 9.92
N LYS A 29 -25.45 -19.09 9.20
CA LYS A 29 -25.15 -19.26 7.79
C LYS A 29 -25.69 -18.08 6.97
N PRO A 30 -25.03 -17.69 5.87
CA PRO A 30 -25.65 -16.82 4.88
C PRO A 30 -26.88 -17.50 4.26
N ARG A 31 -27.95 -16.72 4.09
CA ARG A 31 -29.22 -17.15 3.47
C ARG A 31 -29.08 -17.09 1.96
N VAL A 32 -29.31 -18.20 1.25
CA VAL A 32 -29.04 -18.30 -0.19
C VAL A 32 -30.24 -18.91 -0.93
N VAL A 33 -30.64 -18.24 -2.01
CA VAL A 33 -31.58 -18.73 -3.01
C VAL A 33 -30.84 -18.87 -4.35
N VAL A 34 -30.80 -20.08 -4.89
CA VAL A 34 -30.19 -20.40 -6.19
C VAL A 34 -31.25 -20.35 -7.28
N LEU A 35 -31.00 -19.57 -8.35
CA LEU A 35 -31.76 -19.60 -9.59
C LEU A 35 -30.94 -20.31 -10.67
N THR A 36 -31.27 -21.57 -10.96
CA THR A 36 -30.50 -22.46 -11.86
C THR A 36 -31.31 -22.85 -13.08
N ASP A 37 -30.67 -22.93 -14.24
CA ASP A 37 -31.26 -23.47 -15.47
C ASP A 37 -30.69 -24.85 -15.82
N VAL A 38 -30.42 -25.65 -14.78
CA VAL A 38 -29.88 -27.02 -14.88
C VAL A 38 -30.46 -27.81 -16.04
N SER A 39 -29.57 -28.48 -16.77
CA SER A 39 -29.93 -29.21 -17.96
C SER A 39 -29.02 -30.40 -18.23
N THR A 40 -29.36 -31.16 -19.27
CA THR A 40 -28.43 -32.13 -19.87
C THR A 40 -27.65 -31.53 -21.05
N TRP A 41 -27.95 -30.28 -21.41
CA TRP A 41 -27.28 -29.57 -22.50
C TRP A 41 -25.99 -28.90 -22.03
N GLU A 42 -26.00 -28.31 -20.84
CA GLU A 42 -24.83 -27.86 -20.10
C GLU A 42 -24.86 -28.56 -18.75
N THR A 43 -23.70 -29.04 -18.30
CA THR A 43 -23.61 -29.94 -17.14
C THR A 43 -23.11 -29.24 -15.88
N ASP A 44 -22.65 -27.99 -16.00
CA ASP A 44 -21.99 -27.26 -14.93
C ASP A 44 -22.94 -26.84 -13.80
N ASP A 45 -24.22 -26.56 -14.05
CA ASP A 45 -25.23 -26.39 -12.99
C ASP A 45 -25.31 -27.65 -12.11
N GLN A 46 -25.30 -28.85 -12.72
CA GLN A 46 -25.36 -30.12 -11.97
C GLN A 46 -24.08 -30.35 -11.17
N GLU A 47 -22.92 -30.03 -11.76
CA GLU A 47 -21.62 -30.06 -11.08
C GLU A 47 -21.61 -29.08 -9.86
N SER A 48 -22.12 -27.87 -10.07
CA SER A 48 -22.23 -26.82 -9.05
C SER A 48 -23.23 -27.19 -7.95
N LEU A 49 -24.36 -27.85 -8.28
CA LEU A 49 -25.31 -28.39 -7.30
C LEU A 49 -24.68 -29.45 -6.40
N VAL A 50 -23.89 -30.37 -6.96
CA VAL A 50 -23.18 -31.39 -6.17
C VAL A 50 -22.22 -30.72 -5.18
N ARG A 51 -21.45 -29.73 -5.63
CA ARG A 51 -20.54 -28.99 -4.76
C ARG A 51 -21.29 -28.17 -3.71
N TYR A 52 -22.39 -27.55 -4.09
CA TYR A 52 -23.22 -26.76 -3.19
C TYR A 52 -23.79 -27.64 -2.04
N LEU A 53 -24.34 -28.81 -2.36
CA LEU A 53 -24.91 -29.71 -1.34
C LEU A 53 -23.84 -30.39 -0.47
N VAL A 54 -22.64 -30.66 -0.99
CA VAL A 54 -21.53 -31.14 -0.14
C VAL A 54 -20.97 -30.03 0.78
N HIS A 55 -21.43 -28.78 0.62
CA HIS A 55 -21.17 -27.66 1.54
C HIS A 55 -22.46 -27.14 2.19
N ALA A 56 -23.52 -27.96 2.29
CA ALA A 56 -24.81 -27.53 2.83
C ALA A 56 -24.73 -27.09 4.31
N ASP A 57 -23.66 -27.40 5.02
CA ASP A 57 -23.34 -26.88 6.35
C ASP A 57 -22.86 -25.43 6.38
N MET A 58 -22.52 -24.86 5.24
CA MET A 58 -22.01 -23.49 5.12
C MET A 58 -23.08 -22.49 4.67
N PHE A 59 -24.19 -22.95 4.09
CA PHE A 59 -25.28 -22.12 3.58
C PHE A 59 -26.64 -22.49 4.18
N GLU A 60 -27.46 -21.50 4.49
CA GLU A 60 -28.88 -21.71 4.75
C GLU A 60 -29.58 -21.70 3.39
N ILE A 61 -29.89 -22.90 2.91
CA ILE A 61 -30.49 -23.12 1.59
C ILE A 61 -31.97 -22.75 1.69
N GLU A 62 -32.30 -21.52 1.32
CA GLU A 62 -33.65 -20.99 1.35
C GLU A 62 -34.42 -21.31 0.07
N GLY A 63 -33.71 -21.61 -1.02
CA GLY A 63 -34.34 -21.97 -2.28
C GLY A 63 -33.37 -22.57 -3.29
N ILE A 64 -33.78 -23.65 -3.95
CA ILE A 64 -33.19 -24.10 -5.22
C ILE A 64 -34.30 -24.02 -6.26
N VAL A 65 -34.24 -23.00 -7.11
CA VAL A 65 -35.30 -22.65 -8.04
C VAL A 65 -34.89 -22.94 -9.46
N TRP A 66 -35.55 -23.91 -10.08
CA TRP A 66 -35.34 -24.21 -11.49
C TRP A 66 -36.02 -23.17 -12.39
N THR A 67 -35.24 -22.44 -13.17
CA THR A 67 -35.67 -21.29 -13.97
C THR A 67 -35.08 -21.35 -15.39
N THR A 68 -35.36 -20.33 -16.18
CA THR A 68 -34.81 -20.10 -17.52
C THR A 68 -33.34 -19.67 -17.48
N GLY A 69 -32.64 -19.68 -18.62
CA GLY A 69 -31.24 -19.23 -18.77
C GLY A 69 -30.70 -19.55 -20.17
N TYR A 70 -29.39 -19.76 -20.34
CA TYR A 70 -28.82 -20.20 -21.62
C TYR A 70 -29.32 -21.58 -22.03
N SER A 71 -29.45 -22.50 -21.07
CA SER A 71 -29.94 -23.86 -21.29
C SER A 71 -31.44 -23.90 -21.57
N HIS A 72 -32.21 -22.94 -21.02
CA HIS A 72 -33.67 -22.91 -21.12
C HIS A 72 -34.25 -21.54 -21.45
N SER A 73 -34.64 -21.31 -22.72
CA SER A 73 -35.52 -20.17 -23.05
C SER A 73 -36.98 -20.40 -22.66
N ASN A 74 -37.39 -21.67 -22.53
CA ASN A 74 -38.69 -22.10 -22.02
C ASN A 74 -38.58 -23.47 -21.33
N ILE A 75 -38.58 -23.50 -20.00
CA ILE A 75 -38.39 -24.73 -19.19
C ILE A 75 -39.49 -25.78 -19.41
N SER A 76 -40.69 -25.38 -19.86
CA SER A 76 -41.76 -26.33 -20.16
C SER A 76 -41.42 -27.28 -21.32
N SER A 77 -40.38 -26.96 -22.10
CA SER A 77 -39.90 -27.79 -23.20
C SER A 77 -39.09 -29.00 -22.72
N PHE A 78 -38.56 -28.95 -21.48
CA PHE A 78 -37.69 -29.97 -20.90
C PHE A 78 -38.06 -30.29 -19.45
N PRO A 79 -39.31 -30.71 -19.17
CA PRO A 79 -39.83 -30.84 -17.80
C PRO A 79 -39.05 -31.83 -16.92
N THR A 80 -38.36 -32.81 -17.52
CA THR A 80 -37.55 -33.81 -16.81
C THR A 80 -36.20 -33.28 -16.33
N HIS A 81 -35.76 -32.09 -16.76
CA HIS A 81 -34.50 -31.53 -16.24
C HIS A 81 -34.64 -31.05 -14.80
N TYR A 82 -35.85 -30.78 -14.32
CA TYR A 82 -36.13 -30.58 -12.90
C TYR A 82 -35.73 -31.81 -12.05
N ASP A 83 -35.85 -33.01 -12.63
CA ASP A 83 -35.54 -34.26 -11.92
C ASP A 83 -34.04 -34.35 -11.59
N ILE A 84 -33.16 -33.65 -12.33
CA ILE A 84 -31.72 -33.59 -12.03
C ILE A 84 -31.47 -33.03 -10.62
N ILE A 85 -32.21 -31.98 -10.23
CA ILE A 85 -32.09 -31.40 -8.89
C ILE A 85 -32.50 -32.42 -7.84
N GLN A 86 -33.60 -33.15 -8.09
CA GLN A 86 -34.08 -34.19 -7.18
C GLN A 86 -33.09 -35.36 -7.07
N ASP A 87 -32.50 -35.78 -8.18
CA ASP A 87 -31.49 -36.86 -8.22
C ASP A 87 -30.23 -36.49 -7.41
N VAL A 88 -29.79 -35.22 -7.47
CA VAL A 88 -28.67 -34.73 -6.64
C VAL A 88 -29.05 -34.66 -5.16
N ILE A 89 -30.29 -34.28 -4.82
CA ILE A 89 -30.77 -34.30 -3.43
C ILE A 89 -30.92 -35.73 -2.89
N ASP A 90 -31.37 -36.67 -3.72
CA ASP A 90 -31.46 -38.10 -3.37
C ASP A 90 -30.06 -38.70 -3.13
N ALA A 91 -29.06 -38.23 -3.88
CA ALA A 91 -27.66 -38.58 -3.64
C ALA A 91 -27.13 -37.95 -2.34
N TYR A 92 -27.43 -36.68 -2.08
CA TYR A 92 -27.12 -36.00 -0.81
C TYR A 92 -27.70 -36.76 0.38
N GLU A 93 -28.97 -37.17 0.32
CA GLU A 93 -29.64 -37.91 1.40
C GLU A 93 -28.90 -39.21 1.77
N GLN A 94 -28.33 -39.89 0.76
CA GLN A 94 -27.57 -41.13 0.97
C GLN A 94 -26.20 -40.91 1.59
N ASP A 95 -25.54 -39.79 1.26
CA ASP A 95 -24.23 -39.43 1.82
C ASP A 95 -24.34 -38.68 3.16
N LEU A 96 -25.51 -38.13 3.48
CA LEU A 96 -25.76 -37.35 4.69
C LEU A 96 -25.35 -38.06 6.00
N PRO A 97 -25.59 -39.37 6.21
CA PRO A 97 -25.09 -40.07 7.40
C PRO A 97 -23.58 -39.98 7.59
N ASN A 98 -22.81 -39.98 6.50
CA ASN A 98 -21.35 -39.84 6.55
C ASN A 98 -20.92 -38.40 6.82
N LEU A 99 -21.60 -37.42 6.21
CA LEU A 99 -21.39 -35.99 6.44
C LEU A 99 -21.67 -35.62 7.92
N LEU A 100 -22.78 -36.12 8.48
CA LEU A 100 -23.12 -35.95 9.90
C LEU A 100 -22.10 -36.61 10.83
N LYS A 101 -21.66 -37.82 10.49
CA LYS A 101 -20.63 -38.53 11.26
C LYS A 101 -19.33 -37.73 11.31
N ARG A 102 -18.90 -37.16 10.18
CA ARG A 102 -17.63 -36.43 10.11
C ARG A 102 -17.68 -35.08 10.85
N SER A 103 -18.83 -34.40 10.81
CA SER A 103 -19.08 -33.15 11.53
C SER A 103 -19.45 -33.33 13.01
N ASN A 104 -19.61 -34.57 13.48
CA ASN A 104 -20.14 -34.92 14.82
C ASN A 104 -21.57 -34.39 15.09
N GLN A 105 -22.37 -34.15 14.06
CA GLN A 105 -23.76 -33.76 14.22
C GLN A 105 -24.63 -34.96 14.60
N THR A 106 -25.51 -34.78 15.60
CA THR A 106 -26.44 -35.82 16.08
C THR A 106 -27.90 -35.40 15.89
N GLY A 107 -28.45 -35.69 14.70
CA GLY A 107 -29.84 -35.41 14.34
C GLY A 107 -30.09 -34.04 13.69
N TYR A 108 -31.37 -33.70 13.49
CA TYR A 108 -31.85 -32.47 12.86
C TYR A 108 -32.77 -31.74 13.83
N ASN A 109 -32.18 -30.95 14.73
CA ASN A 109 -32.94 -30.37 15.83
C ASN A 109 -33.75 -29.13 15.42
N GLN A 110 -33.48 -28.49 14.26
CA GLN A 110 -34.07 -27.20 13.87
C GLN A 110 -34.08 -26.91 12.35
N ASP A 111 -34.79 -27.69 11.54
CA ASP A 111 -34.95 -27.39 10.10
C ASP A 111 -35.84 -26.13 9.81
N SER A 112 -36.06 -25.18 10.74
CA SER A 112 -36.98 -24.03 10.51
C SER A 112 -36.86 -22.83 11.47
N VAL A 113 -35.67 -22.49 12.01
CA VAL A 113 -35.55 -21.33 12.92
C VAL A 113 -34.48 -20.32 12.50
N ARG A 114 -33.28 -20.79 12.18
CA ARG A 114 -32.09 -20.08 11.66
C ARG A 114 -30.93 -21.06 11.77
N GLN A 115 -30.16 -21.27 10.71
CA GLN A 115 -29.11 -22.30 10.73
C GLN A 115 -27.74 -21.72 11.11
N GLU A 116 -27.01 -22.41 11.99
CA GLU A 116 -25.61 -22.07 12.35
C GLU A 116 -24.62 -22.70 11.36
N ILE A 117 -23.49 -22.05 11.15
CA ILE A 117 -22.38 -22.56 10.34
C ILE A 117 -21.90 -23.90 10.93
N GLY A 118 -21.79 -24.92 10.08
CA GLY A 118 -21.47 -26.30 10.46
C GLY A 118 -22.67 -27.23 10.64
N TYR A 119 -23.90 -26.71 10.67
CA TYR A 119 -25.13 -27.51 10.75
C TYR A 119 -25.52 -28.09 9.39
N TRP A 120 -25.65 -29.41 9.24
CA TRP A 120 -26.16 -30.04 8.03
C TRP A 120 -27.70 -30.13 8.04
N PRO A 121 -28.40 -29.54 7.05
CA PRO A 121 -29.85 -29.65 6.93
C PRO A 121 -30.30 -31.07 6.54
N SER A 122 -31.56 -31.44 6.79
CA SER A 122 -32.10 -32.68 6.25
C SER A 122 -32.34 -32.60 4.74
N ALA A 123 -32.27 -33.73 4.03
CA ALA A 123 -32.67 -33.76 2.62
C ALA A 123 -34.15 -33.39 2.42
N GLY A 124 -35.01 -33.68 3.40
CA GLY A 124 -36.40 -33.24 3.42
C GLY A 124 -36.53 -31.72 3.37
N TYR A 125 -35.78 -31.01 4.22
CA TYR A 125 -35.70 -29.55 4.22
C TYR A 125 -35.28 -29.02 2.84
N VAL A 126 -34.21 -29.56 2.25
CA VAL A 126 -33.74 -29.11 0.92
C VAL A 126 -34.79 -29.35 -0.16
N ARG A 127 -35.49 -30.51 -0.16
CA ARG A 127 -36.59 -30.78 -1.11
C ARG A 127 -37.76 -29.82 -0.95
N GLU A 128 -38.14 -29.48 0.29
CA GLU A 128 -39.23 -28.53 0.58
C GLU A 128 -38.89 -27.13 0.06
N HIS A 129 -37.62 -26.76 0.04
CA HIS A 129 -37.10 -25.50 -0.52
C HIS A 129 -36.65 -25.64 -1.98
N THR A 130 -37.09 -26.68 -2.70
CA THR A 130 -36.82 -26.82 -4.14
C THR A 130 -38.10 -26.64 -4.95
N MET A 131 -38.09 -25.73 -5.92
CA MET A 131 -39.30 -25.34 -6.65
C MET A 131 -39.03 -24.80 -8.06
N LYS A 132 -40.09 -24.38 -8.76
CA LYS A 132 -40.01 -23.83 -10.12
C LYS A 132 -40.11 -22.30 -10.14
N GLY A 133 -39.30 -21.70 -10.99
CA GLY A 133 -39.24 -20.29 -11.28
C GLY A 133 -40.11 -19.88 -12.48
N SER A 134 -39.72 -18.74 -13.08
CA SER A 134 -40.28 -18.25 -14.33
C SER A 134 -40.15 -19.27 -15.45
N ILE A 135 -41.19 -19.37 -16.29
CA ILE A 135 -41.24 -20.40 -17.33
C ILE A 135 -40.52 -19.95 -18.61
N ARG A 136 -40.48 -18.65 -18.90
CA ARG A 136 -39.92 -18.08 -20.14
C ARG A 136 -38.92 -16.97 -19.85
N ARG A 137 -37.88 -16.92 -20.67
CA ARG A 137 -36.72 -16.02 -20.54
C ARG A 137 -36.93 -14.66 -21.21
N GLY A 138 -36.43 -13.61 -20.57
CA GLY A 138 -36.39 -12.25 -21.10
C GLY A 138 -37.50 -11.34 -20.56
N ILE A 139 -37.25 -10.03 -20.58
CA ILE A 139 -38.06 -9.00 -19.92
C ILE A 139 -39.50 -8.94 -20.42
N GLN A 140 -39.74 -9.29 -21.69
CA GLN A 140 -41.07 -9.31 -22.31
C GLN A 140 -42.06 -10.27 -21.64
N TYR A 141 -41.58 -11.23 -20.83
CA TYR A 141 -42.41 -12.18 -20.10
C TYR A 141 -42.59 -11.82 -18.62
N ILE A 142 -41.94 -10.76 -18.13
CA ILE A 142 -42.21 -10.21 -16.81
C ILE A 142 -43.55 -9.49 -16.84
N GLY A 143 -44.42 -9.80 -15.88
CA GLY A 143 -45.74 -9.18 -15.81
C GLY A 143 -46.87 -10.11 -15.34
N PRO A 144 -48.13 -9.74 -15.64
CA PRO A 144 -49.29 -10.53 -15.24
C PRO A 144 -49.22 -11.95 -15.82
N GLY A 145 -49.27 -12.96 -14.95
CA GLY A 145 -49.30 -14.37 -15.35
C GLY A 145 -47.94 -15.09 -15.38
N ASN A 146 -46.86 -14.44 -14.95
CA ASN A 146 -45.54 -15.07 -14.81
C ASN A 146 -45.14 -15.32 -13.33
N ASN A 147 -46.03 -15.07 -12.36
CA ASN A 147 -45.81 -15.44 -10.96
C ASN A 147 -45.54 -16.95 -10.85
N SER A 148 -44.53 -17.32 -10.04
CA SER A 148 -44.15 -18.72 -9.80
C SER A 148 -43.93 -18.96 -8.31
N ASP A 149 -43.79 -20.23 -7.91
CA ASP A 149 -43.47 -20.58 -6.53
C ASP A 149 -42.15 -19.92 -6.11
N GLY A 150 -41.14 -19.94 -6.99
CA GLY A 150 -39.86 -19.26 -6.73
C GLY A 150 -39.95 -17.73 -6.61
N SER A 151 -40.80 -17.04 -7.39
CA SER A 151 -40.95 -15.59 -7.25
C SER A 151 -41.69 -15.22 -5.97
N ASN A 152 -42.68 -16.03 -5.57
CA ASN A 152 -43.40 -15.85 -4.31
C ASN A 152 -42.52 -16.14 -3.09
N LEU A 153 -41.66 -17.16 -3.16
CA LEU A 153 -40.68 -17.48 -2.11
C LEU A 153 -39.79 -16.27 -1.81
N LEU A 154 -39.21 -15.63 -2.83
CA LEU A 154 -38.35 -14.45 -2.63
C LEU A 154 -39.07 -13.32 -1.89
N ILE A 155 -40.36 -13.12 -2.17
CA ILE A 155 -41.21 -12.13 -1.50
C ILE A 155 -41.44 -12.53 -0.04
N GLU A 156 -41.76 -13.80 0.21
CA GLU A 156 -41.98 -14.34 1.56
C GLU A 156 -40.72 -14.21 2.43
N LEU A 157 -39.56 -14.67 1.93
CA LEU A 157 -38.29 -14.61 2.66
C LEU A 157 -37.90 -13.17 3.02
N ALA A 158 -38.17 -12.21 2.13
CA ALA A 158 -37.85 -10.81 2.36
C ALA A 158 -38.76 -10.15 3.40
N ASP A 159 -39.96 -10.68 3.62
CA ASP A 159 -40.92 -10.24 4.64
C ASP A 159 -40.64 -10.83 6.03
N GLU A 160 -39.76 -11.84 6.10
CA GLU A 160 -39.39 -12.44 7.38
C GLU A 160 -38.63 -11.47 8.29
N ASP A 161 -38.89 -11.60 9.58
CA ASP A 161 -38.17 -10.90 10.65
C ASP A 161 -36.78 -11.53 10.87
N ASP A 162 -35.93 -11.49 9.85
CA ASP A 162 -34.53 -11.91 9.88
C ASP A 162 -33.65 -10.86 9.20
N GLU A 163 -32.86 -10.11 9.98
CA GLU A 163 -32.04 -9.01 9.50
C GLU A 163 -30.94 -9.41 8.49
N ARG A 164 -30.64 -10.70 8.34
CA ARG A 164 -29.63 -11.16 7.38
C ARG A 164 -30.07 -10.87 5.94
N PRO A 165 -29.12 -10.54 5.05
CA PRO A 165 -29.38 -10.45 3.63
C PRO A 165 -29.84 -11.79 3.04
N ILE A 166 -30.64 -11.73 1.98
CA ILE A 166 -30.92 -12.89 1.12
C ILE A 166 -30.02 -12.78 -0.11
N TRP A 167 -29.12 -13.74 -0.27
CA TRP A 167 -28.29 -13.84 -1.47
C TRP A 167 -29.03 -14.60 -2.55
N VAL A 168 -29.33 -13.94 -3.66
CA VAL A 168 -29.92 -14.55 -4.85
C VAL A 168 -28.81 -14.81 -5.85
N THR A 169 -28.36 -16.07 -5.95
CA THR A 169 -27.33 -16.46 -6.90
C THR A 169 -27.99 -16.91 -8.20
N VAL A 170 -27.76 -16.15 -9.26
CA VAL A 170 -28.37 -16.36 -10.58
C VAL A 170 -27.36 -17.09 -11.46
N TRP A 171 -27.48 -18.42 -11.48
CA TRP A 171 -26.66 -19.33 -12.27
C TRP A 171 -27.13 -19.31 -13.72
N GLY A 172 -28.46 -19.29 -13.92
CA GLY A 172 -29.07 -19.09 -15.23
C GLY A 172 -29.59 -17.67 -15.46
N GLY A 173 -30.88 -17.59 -15.75
CA GLY A 173 -31.62 -16.37 -16.07
C GLY A 173 -32.26 -15.69 -14.86
N GLY A 174 -32.42 -14.36 -14.95
CA GLY A 174 -32.83 -13.49 -13.83
C GLY A 174 -34.34 -13.35 -13.67
N ASN A 175 -35.11 -13.92 -14.60
CA ASN A 175 -36.55 -13.70 -14.72
C ASN A 175 -37.35 -13.96 -13.44
N THR A 176 -36.98 -14.96 -12.64
CA THR A 176 -37.70 -15.27 -11.40
C THR A 176 -37.58 -14.17 -10.36
N LEU A 177 -36.36 -13.62 -10.19
CA LEU A 177 -36.12 -12.48 -9.33
C LEU A 177 -36.79 -11.21 -9.88
N ALA A 178 -36.62 -10.95 -11.18
CA ALA A 178 -37.26 -9.80 -11.83
C ALA A 178 -38.79 -9.84 -11.69
N GLN A 179 -39.40 -11.03 -11.76
CA GLN A 179 -40.83 -11.21 -11.51
C GLN A 179 -41.21 -10.89 -10.07
N ALA A 180 -40.43 -11.33 -9.08
CA ALA A 180 -40.68 -11.01 -7.67
C ALA A 180 -40.64 -9.50 -7.43
N ILE A 181 -39.63 -8.81 -7.96
CA ILE A 181 -39.50 -7.35 -7.91
C ILE A 181 -40.72 -6.69 -8.57
N TRP A 182 -41.10 -7.13 -9.77
CA TRP A 182 -42.27 -6.60 -10.47
C TRP A 182 -43.56 -6.78 -9.66
N GLN A 183 -43.78 -7.96 -9.06
CA GLN A 183 -44.94 -8.23 -8.21
C GLN A 183 -45.01 -7.26 -7.03
N VAL A 184 -43.89 -7.06 -6.33
CA VAL A 184 -43.81 -6.12 -5.19
C VAL A 184 -44.09 -4.70 -5.67
N GLN A 185 -43.49 -4.28 -6.78
CA GLN A 185 -43.71 -2.97 -7.40
C GLN A 185 -45.19 -2.73 -7.76
N GLN A 186 -45.94 -3.77 -8.15
CA GLN A 186 -47.37 -3.63 -8.48
C GLN A 186 -48.30 -3.64 -7.26
N THR A 187 -47.87 -4.24 -6.15
CA THR A 187 -48.77 -4.57 -5.02
C THR A 187 -48.47 -3.79 -3.75
N ARG A 188 -47.30 -3.15 -3.66
CA ARG A 188 -46.82 -2.44 -2.46
C ARG A 188 -46.49 -0.97 -2.74
N THR A 189 -46.25 -0.23 -1.68
CA THR A 189 -45.76 1.15 -1.73
C THR A 189 -44.30 1.21 -2.19
N GLU A 190 -43.82 2.40 -2.59
CA GLU A 190 -42.43 2.60 -2.99
C GLU A 190 -41.46 2.30 -1.84
N GLU A 191 -41.82 2.69 -0.61
CA GLU A 191 -41.02 2.43 0.59
C GLU A 191 -40.90 0.93 0.88
N GLU A 192 -41.99 0.18 0.72
CA GLU A 192 -42.00 -1.28 0.88
C GLU A 192 -41.21 -1.98 -0.24
N LEU A 193 -41.25 -1.46 -1.47
CA LEU A 193 -40.41 -1.95 -2.57
C LEU A 193 -38.92 -1.71 -2.27
N LYS A 194 -38.54 -0.53 -1.77
CA LYS A 194 -37.15 -0.26 -1.38
C LYS A 194 -36.68 -1.16 -0.25
N ALA A 195 -37.51 -1.36 0.77
CA ALA A 195 -37.21 -2.30 1.84
C ALA A 195 -37.01 -3.74 1.33
N PHE A 196 -37.84 -4.17 0.36
CA PHE A 196 -37.67 -5.45 -0.33
C PHE A 196 -36.34 -5.52 -1.09
N LEU A 197 -36.02 -4.52 -1.91
CA LEU A 197 -34.78 -4.47 -2.71
C LEU A 197 -33.52 -4.44 -1.82
N HIS A 198 -33.50 -3.64 -0.75
CA HIS A 198 -32.40 -3.55 0.21
C HIS A 198 -32.18 -4.84 1.01
N LYS A 199 -33.15 -5.76 1.04
CA LYS A 199 -33.00 -7.09 1.64
C LYS A 199 -32.18 -8.02 0.75
N LEU A 200 -32.21 -7.83 -0.56
CA LEU A 200 -31.63 -8.74 -1.55
C LEU A 200 -30.21 -8.35 -1.93
N ARG A 201 -29.34 -9.35 -2.05
CA ARG A 201 -28.00 -9.25 -2.66
C ARG A 201 -27.95 -10.19 -3.85
N VAL A 202 -27.70 -9.66 -5.05
CA VAL A 202 -27.74 -10.45 -6.29
C VAL A 202 -26.33 -10.74 -6.78
N TYR A 203 -26.03 -11.99 -7.10
CA TYR A 203 -24.81 -12.39 -7.80
C TYR A 203 -25.19 -13.11 -9.08
N THR A 204 -24.82 -12.57 -10.24
CA THR A 204 -25.12 -13.19 -11.54
C THR A 204 -23.88 -13.73 -12.21
N ILE A 205 -24.02 -14.93 -12.76
CA ILE A 205 -23.03 -15.56 -13.64
C ILE A 205 -23.34 -15.10 -15.05
N THR A 206 -22.56 -14.12 -15.53
CA THR A 206 -22.85 -13.36 -16.76
C THR A 206 -24.31 -12.88 -16.84
N ASP A 207 -24.79 -12.54 -18.04
CA ASP A 207 -26.18 -12.18 -18.34
C ASP A 207 -26.79 -13.25 -19.25
N GLN A 208 -27.49 -14.21 -18.66
CA GLN A 208 -27.98 -15.39 -19.40
C GLN A 208 -29.40 -15.27 -19.94
N ASP A 209 -30.03 -14.10 -19.85
CA ASP A 209 -31.36 -13.88 -20.43
C ASP A 209 -31.34 -13.61 -21.94
N ARG A 210 -30.16 -13.70 -22.53
CA ARG A 210 -29.87 -13.49 -23.96
C ARG A 210 -29.06 -14.64 -24.53
N HIS A 211 -28.73 -14.62 -25.82
CA HIS A 211 -27.77 -15.56 -26.40
C HIS A 211 -26.32 -15.09 -26.18
N TYR A 212 -25.45 -15.99 -25.72
CA TYR A 212 -24.03 -15.69 -25.45
C TYR A 212 -23.26 -15.22 -26.69
N ASP A 213 -23.66 -15.65 -27.89
CA ASP A 213 -23.04 -15.25 -29.16
C ASP A 213 -23.25 -13.76 -29.52
N GLY A 214 -24.02 -13.03 -28.71
CA GLY A 214 -24.32 -11.62 -28.90
C GLY A 214 -25.35 -11.34 -29.99
N SER A 215 -26.05 -12.37 -30.48
CA SER A 215 -27.11 -12.22 -31.49
C SER A 215 -28.34 -11.44 -30.98
N GLU A 216 -28.52 -11.37 -29.67
CA GLU A 216 -29.57 -10.60 -28.99
C GLU A 216 -28.95 -9.44 -28.21
N GLY A 217 -29.60 -8.27 -28.21
CA GLY A 217 -29.17 -7.11 -27.42
C GLY A 217 -29.38 -7.30 -25.91
N TYR A 218 -28.88 -6.38 -25.09
CA TYR A 218 -29.09 -6.42 -23.64
C TYR A 218 -30.50 -5.97 -23.23
N GLU A 219 -31.18 -5.19 -24.06
CA GLU A 219 -32.50 -4.60 -23.79
C GLU A 219 -33.63 -5.64 -23.62
N ILE A 220 -33.37 -6.89 -24.01
CA ILE A 220 -34.30 -7.99 -23.78
C ILE A 220 -34.09 -8.69 -22.44
N SER A 221 -32.98 -8.40 -21.74
CA SER A 221 -32.57 -9.07 -20.51
C SER A 221 -33.30 -8.53 -19.30
N SER A 222 -33.77 -9.43 -18.42
CA SER A 222 -34.29 -9.00 -17.13
C SER A 222 -33.17 -8.56 -16.17
N HIS A 223 -31.94 -9.02 -16.39
CA HIS A 223 -30.77 -8.57 -15.63
C HIS A 223 -30.49 -7.10 -15.89
N GLN A 224 -30.47 -6.69 -17.18
CA GLN A 224 -30.27 -5.29 -17.54
C GLN A 224 -31.39 -4.40 -16.99
N TRP A 225 -32.65 -4.83 -17.12
CA TRP A 225 -33.79 -4.10 -16.55
C TRP A 225 -33.65 -3.88 -15.04
N MET A 226 -33.26 -4.90 -14.27
CA MET A 226 -33.05 -4.77 -12.83
C MET A 226 -31.95 -3.74 -12.50
N ARG A 227 -30.83 -3.76 -13.23
CA ARG A 227 -29.74 -2.79 -13.03
C ARG A 227 -30.13 -1.37 -13.45
N GLN A 228 -30.92 -1.22 -14.51
CA GLN A 228 -31.38 0.09 -14.99
C GLN A 228 -32.40 0.74 -14.04
N GLU A 229 -33.43 -0.01 -13.64
CA GLU A 229 -34.54 0.54 -12.87
C GLU A 229 -34.21 0.69 -11.38
N PHE A 230 -33.29 -0.14 -10.85
CA PHE A 230 -33.02 -0.22 -9.42
C PHE A 230 -31.53 -0.06 -9.07
N GLU A 231 -30.76 0.68 -9.88
CA GLU A 231 -29.31 0.91 -9.68
C GLU A 231 -28.96 1.34 -8.23
N GLU A 232 -29.75 2.26 -7.66
CA GLU A 232 -29.51 2.82 -6.33
C GLU A 232 -29.98 1.91 -5.17
N ASP A 233 -30.90 0.98 -5.44
CA ASP A 233 -31.64 0.23 -4.42
C ASP A 233 -31.35 -1.28 -4.44
N LEU A 234 -30.85 -1.86 -5.54
CA LEU A 234 -30.56 -3.29 -5.63
C LEU A 234 -29.05 -3.54 -5.65
N PHE A 235 -28.57 -4.22 -4.61
CA PHE A 235 -27.18 -4.69 -4.59
C PHE A 235 -26.99 -5.76 -5.67
N PHE A 236 -26.15 -5.48 -6.66
CA PHE A 236 -25.99 -6.33 -7.84
C PHE A 236 -24.51 -6.55 -8.19
N ILE A 237 -24.10 -7.82 -8.26
CA ILE A 237 -22.81 -8.26 -8.78
C ILE A 237 -23.03 -8.93 -10.13
N TRP A 238 -22.35 -8.43 -11.17
CA TRP A 238 -22.29 -9.06 -12.50
C TRP A 238 -20.87 -9.58 -12.76
N ASP A 239 -20.73 -10.90 -12.66
CA ASP A 239 -19.46 -11.59 -12.89
C ASP A 239 -19.23 -11.91 -14.37
N GLU A 240 -18.06 -11.51 -14.87
CA GLU A 240 -17.53 -11.76 -16.21
C GLU A 240 -16.11 -12.33 -16.19
N CYS A 241 -15.57 -12.64 -15.00
CA CYS A 241 -14.21 -13.10 -14.77
C CYS A 241 -14.16 -14.46 -14.08
N ALA A 242 -14.76 -14.60 -12.89
CA ALA A 242 -14.56 -15.78 -12.05
C ALA A 242 -15.20 -17.02 -12.68
N TRP A 243 -16.41 -16.90 -13.25
CA TRP A 243 -17.04 -18.00 -13.98
C TRP A 243 -16.21 -18.51 -15.17
N LYS A 244 -15.58 -17.62 -15.95
CA LYS A 244 -14.71 -18.00 -17.08
C LYS A 244 -13.44 -18.68 -16.58
N PHE A 245 -12.89 -18.16 -15.49
CA PHE A 245 -11.72 -18.76 -14.85
C PHE A 245 -12.03 -20.17 -14.35
N GLN A 246 -13.11 -20.34 -13.59
CA GLN A 246 -13.53 -21.63 -13.04
C GLN A 246 -13.78 -22.65 -14.14
N ASN A 247 -14.52 -22.26 -15.19
CA ASN A 247 -14.78 -23.11 -16.35
C ASN A 247 -13.48 -23.61 -17.00
N SER A 248 -12.60 -22.70 -17.39
CA SER A 248 -11.37 -23.05 -18.13
C SER A 248 -10.31 -23.75 -17.28
N THR A 249 -10.14 -23.32 -16.03
CA THR A 249 -9.17 -23.91 -15.10
C THR A 249 -9.62 -25.29 -14.63
N GLY A 250 -10.92 -25.47 -14.36
CA GLY A 250 -11.49 -26.76 -14.02
C GLY A 250 -11.33 -27.79 -15.16
N VAL A 251 -11.60 -27.39 -16.41
CA VAL A 251 -11.32 -28.22 -17.60
C VAL A 251 -9.86 -28.64 -17.67
N SER A 252 -8.95 -27.68 -17.48
CA SER A 252 -7.50 -27.93 -17.50
C SER A 252 -7.04 -28.87 -16.38
N ASN A 253 -7.79 -28.94 -15.29
CA ASN A 253 -7.52 -29.79 -14.12
C ASN A 253 -8.46 -31.01 -14.03
N TRP A 254 -9.18 -31.35 -15.10
CA TRP A 254 -10.22 -32.39 -15.07
C TRP A 254 -9.77 -33.71 -14.45
N ALA A 255 -8.53 -34.13 -14.68
CA ALA A 255 -7.99 -35.36 -14.10
C ALA A 255 -8.10 -35.39 -12.56
N LYS A 256 -8.01 -34.23 -11.89
CA LYS A 256 -8.22 -34.14 -10.44
C LYS A 256 -9.69 -34.32 -10.07
N TYR A 257 -10.62 -33.73 -10.83
CA TYR A 257 -12.06 -33.90 -10.62
C TYR A 257 -12.48 -35.36 -10.84
N GLU A 258 -12.01 -35.99 -11.91
CA GLU A 258 -12.24 -37.42 -12.18
C GLU A 258 -11.69 -38.31 -11.04
N THR A 259 -10.54 -37.94 -10.47
CA THR A 259 -9.88 -38.72 -9.42
C THR A 259 -10.51 -38.53 -8.04
N HIS A 260 -10.93 -37.32 -7.68
CA HIS A 260 -11.28 -36.96 -6.29
C HIS A 260 -12.75 -36.59 -6.09
N ILE A 261 -13.49 -36.29 -7.16
CA ILE A 261 -14.87 -35.81 -7.09
C ILE A 261 -15.82 -36.81 -7.76
N GLN A 262 -15.57 -37.13 -9.03
CA GLN A 262 -16.43 -38.03 -9.78
C GLN A 262 -16.41 -39.43 -9.17
N GLY A 263 -17.60 -40.01 -8.97
CA GLY A 263 -17.79 -41.30 -8.32
C GLY A 263 -17.42 -41.36 -6.83
N HIS A 264 -17.11 -40.23 -6.17
CA HIS A 264 -16.85 -40.19 -4.74
C HIS A 264 -18.17 -40.04 -3.96
N GLY A 265 -18.64 -41.14 -3.37
CA GLY A 265 -19.96 -41.17 -2.72
C GLY A 265 -21.10 -41.16 -3.74
N ASN A 266 -22.32 -41.01 -3.23
CA ASN A 266 -23.52 -40.91 -4.08
C ASN A 266 -23.56 -39.55 -4.79
N LEU A 267 -23.18 -38.47 -4.10
CA LEU A 267 -23.07 -37.13 -4.69
C LEU A 267 -22.08 -37.10 -5.85
N GLY A 268 -20.90 -37.70 -5.68
CA GLY A 268 -19.90 -37.76 -6.75
C GLY A 268 -20.36 -38.61 -7.93
N SER A 269 -21.26 -39.57 -7.72
CA SER A 269 -21.89 -40.35 -8.79
C SER A 269 -22.87 -39.51 -9.63
N GLN A 270 -23.37 -38.41 -9.07
CA GLN A 270 -24.17 -37.40 -9.78
C GLN A 270 -23.32 -36.27 -10.37
N TYR A 271 -21.99 -36.29 -10.24
CA TYR A 271 -21.11 -35.29 -10.83
C TYR A 271 -20.75 -35.70 -12.27
N PRO A 272 -21.37 -35.10 -13.31
CA PRO A 272 -21.15 -35.50 -14.70
C PRO A 272 -19.76 -35.08 -15.19
N LYS A 273 -19.38 -35.57 -16.37
CA LYS A 273 -18.24 -34.99 -17.09
C LYS A 273 -18.68 -33.70 -17.77
N TYR A 274 -17.89 -32.65 -17.63
CA TYR A 274 -18.15 -31.37 -18.28
C TYR A 274 -18.41 -31.49 -19.77
N LYS A 275 -19.27 -30.59 -20.28
CA LYS A 275 -19.53 -30.45 -21.71
C LYS A 275 -18.84 -29.25 -22.35
N TYR A 276 -18.81 -28.10 -21.68
CA TYR A 276 -18.17 -26.87 -22.18
C TYR A 276 -17.13 -26.32 -21.20
N GLY A 277 -17.51 -26.17 -19.93
CA GLY A 277 -16.63 -25.82 -18.82
C GLY A 277 -17.02 -26.57 -17.56
N VAL A 278 -16.19 -26.48 -16.53
CA VAL A 278 -16.43 -27.12 -15.23
C VAL A 278 -16.94 -26.09 -14.24
N GLU A 279 -18.12 -26.33 -13.66
CA GLU A 279 -18.69 -25.53 -12.56
C GLU A 279 -18.70 -24.01 -12.79
N GLY A 280 -19.15 -23.54 -13.96
CA GLY A 280 -19.22 -22.11 -14.29
C GLY A 280 -19.93 -21.27 -13.22
N ASP A 281 -20.93 -21.84 -12.55
CA ASP A 281 -21.76 -21.12 -11.59
C ASP A 281 -21.25 -21.10 -10.15
N THR A 282 -20.34 -22.02 -9.83
CA THR A 282 -19.78 -22.17 -8.48
C THR A 282 -19.25 -20.88 -7.86
N PRO A 283 -18.61 -19.94 -8.59
CA PRO A 283 -18.18 -18.66 -8.02
C PRO A 283 -19.28 -17.88 -7.30
N ALA A 284 -20.55 -18.02 -7.69
CA ALA A 284 -21.66 -17.30 -7.09
C ALA A 284 -21.86 -17.63 -5.61
N PHE A 285 -21.68 -18.89 -5.20
CA PHE A 285 -21.74 -19.28 -3.79
C PHE A 285 -20.36 -19.31 -3.11
N LEU A 286 -19.26 -19.48 -3.86
CA LEU A 286 -17.92 -19.30 -3.29
C LEU A 286 -17.66 -17.85 -2.85
N HIS A 287 -18.25 -16.85 -3.51
CA HIS A 287 -18.24 -15.45 -3.06
C HIS A 287 -18.81 -15.29 -1.64
N ILE A 288 -19.82 -16.09 -1.31
CA ILE A 288 -20.60 -16.03 -0.07
C ILE A 288 -20.01 -16.96 1.02
N MET A 289 -19.06 -17.84 0.67
CA MET A 289 -18.51 -18.86 1.55
C MET A 289 -17.96 -18.24 2.86
N PRO A 290 -18.52 -18.59 4.03
CA PRO A 290 -18.12 -18.00 5.29
C PRO A 290 -16.82 -18.64 5.84
N ASN A 291 -15.68 -18.28 5.24
CA ASN A 291 -14.34 -18.82 5.57
C ASN A 291 -13.37 -17.80 6.22
N GLY A 292 -13.88 -16.60 6.52
CA GLY A 292 -13.17 -15.49 7.15
C GLY A 292 -12.29 -14.63 6.26
N LEU A 293 -12.33 -14.87 4.94
CA LEU A 293 -11.53 -14.14 3.95
C LEU A 293 -12.15 -12.81 3.54
N ASN A 294 -13.46 -12.76 3.31
CA ASN A 294 -14.18 -11.58 2.83
C ASN A 294 -15.55 -11.42 3.51
N ASN A 295 -16.03 -10.18 3.59
CA ASN A 295 -17.44 -9.88 3.71
C ASN A 295 -18.04 -9.84 2.30
N PRO A 296 -19.01 -10.70 1.94
CA PRO A 296 -19.57 -10.75 0.59
C PRO A 296 -20.31 -9.46 0.20
N GLU A 297 -20.78 -8.66 1.16
CA GLU A 297 -21.39 -7.34 0.92
C GLU A 297 -20.36 -6.24 0.60
N VAL A 298 -19.06 -6.56 0.63
CA VAL A 298 -17.98 -5.66 0.20
C VAL A 298 -17.22 -6.31 -0.95
N PRO A 299 -17.69 -6.21 -2.22
CA PRO A 299 -17.14 -6.98 -3.33
C PRO A 299 -15.68 -6.69 -3.70
N THR A 300 -15.14 -5.58 -3.20
CA THR A 300 -13.72 -5.24 -3.32
C THR A 300 -12.82 -6.02 -2.35
N GLN A 301 -13.40 -6.72 -1.36
CA GLN A 301 -12.68 -7.73 -0.58
C GLN A 301 -12.64 -9.03 -1.38
N ALA A 302 -11.58 -9.24 -2.17
CA ALA A 302 -11.51 -10.45 -2.98
C ALA A 302 -11.54 -11.71 -2.12
N GLY A 303 -12.33 -12.69 -2.54
CA GLY A 303 -12.57 -13.95 -1.87
C GLY A 303 -12.44 -15.14 -2.84
N TRP A 304 -13.11 -16.25 -2.50
CA TRP A 304 -13.13 -17.47 -3.34
C TRP A 304 -14.03 -17.34 -4.58
N GLY A 305 -14.90 -16.33 -4.65
CA GLY A 305 -15.67 -15.97 -5.86
C GLY A 305 -15.08 -14.78 -6.63
N GLY A 306 -13.81 -14.44 -6.38
CA GLY A 306 -13.11 -13.39 -7.11
C GLY A 306 -13.18 -12.01 -6.46
N TYR A 307 -13.08 -10.98 -7.29
CA TYR A 307 -13.07 -9.55 -6.93
C TYR A 307 -13.99 -8.80 -7.88
N SER A 308 -14.79 -7.87 -7.36
CA SER A 308 -15.65 -6.99 -8.16
C SER A 308 -15.62 -5.57 -7.64
N GLU A 309 -15.66 -4.59 -8.54
CA GLU A 309 -15.69 -3.16 -8.18
C GLU A 309 -16.88 -2.47 -8.82
N TRP A 310 -17.39 -1.41 -8.19
CA TRP A 310 -18.50 -0.64 -8.76
C TRP A 310 -18.05 0.08 -10.04
N GLY A 311 -18.75 -0.16 -11.14
CA GLY A 311 -18.40 0.44 -12.43
C GLY A 311 -19.44 0.24 -13.51
N LEU A 312 -19.25 0.95 -14.62
CA LEU A 312 -20.01 0.76 -15.85
C LEU A 312 -19.81 -0.67 -16.32
N SER A 313 -20.86 -1.42 -16.60
CA SER A 313 -20.84 -2.86 -16.86
C SER A 313 -20.62 -3.22 -18.34
N ALA A 314 -20.60 -4.50 -18.68
CA ALA A 314 -20.26 -4.98 -20.04
C ALA A 314 -21.29 -4.60 -21.13
N ASP A 315 -22.49 -4.17 -20.74
CA ASP A 315 -23.50 -3.59 -21.65
C ASP A 315 -23.19 -2.15 -22.06
N ASN A 316 -22.19 -1.50 -21.44
CA ASN A 316 -21.82 -0.10 -21.60
C ASN A 316 -22.96 0.89 -21.27
N GLU A 317 -23.94 0.47 -20.48
CA GLU A 317 -25.11 1.29 -20.14
C GLU A 317 -25.40 1.32 -18.64
N THR A 318 -25.27 0.18 -17.95
CA THR A 318 -25.67 0.05 -16.54
C THR A 318 -24.48 -0.01 -15.59
N TYR A 319 -24.69 0.38 -14.34
CA TYR A 319 -23.69 0.24 -13.28
C TYR A 319 -24.02 -0.92 -12.34
N ALA A 320 -22.98 -1.62 -11.91
CA ALA A 320 -23.05 -2.69 -10.91
C ALA A 320 -21.65 -2.92 -10.31
N TYR A 321 -21.56 -3.79 -9.30
CA TYR A 321 -20.28 -4.40 -8.97
C TYR A 321 -19.90 -5.39 -10.07
N THR A 322 -18.78 -5.16 -10.74
CA THR A 322 -18.40 -5.97 -11.91
C THR A 322 -16.89 -6.14 -12.00
N ASN A 323 -16.48 -7.13 -12.78
CA ASN A 323 -15.10 -7.53 -12.98
C ASN A 323 -14.77 -7.78 -14.47
N PHE A 324 -15.60 -7.26 -15.38
CA PHE A 324 -15.37 -7.38 -16.83
C PHE A 324 -14.23 -6.48 -17.36
N SER A 325 -13.96 -5.36 -16.68
CA SER A 325 -12.98 -4.35 -17.14
C SER A 325 -11.78 -4.25 -16.19
N LYS A 326 -11.62 -3.13 -15.48
CA LYS A 326 -10.50 -2.86 -14.57
C LYS A 326 -10.33 -3.95 -13.51
N GLY A 327 -11.44 -4.43 -12.94
CA GLY A 327 -11.47 -5.53 -11.97
C GLY A 327 -11.01 -6.90 -12.48
N ASN A 328 -10.96 -7.12 -13.81
CA ASN A 328 -10.68 -8.44 -14.38
C ASN A 328 -9.31 -9.00 -13.98
N GLY A 329 -8.26 -8.16 -14.07
CA GLY A 329 -6.90 -8.57 -13.70
C GLY A 329 -6.76 -8.85 -12.21
N ILE A 330 -7.49 -8.11 -11.37
CA ILE A 330 -7.50 -8.31 -9.90
C ILE A 330 -8.24 -9.61 -9.57
N CYS A 331 -9.41 -9.83 -10.15
CA CYS A 331 -10.18 -11.06 -10.02
C CYS A 331 -9.33 -12.28 -10.42
N THR A 332 -8.75 -12.28 -11.62
CA THR A 332 -7.92 -13.39 -12.13
C THR A 332 -6.73 -13.68 -11.21
N LYS A 333 -6.09 -12.65 -10.63
CA LYS A 333 -5.01 -12.83 -9.65
C LYS A 333 -5.48 -13.61 -8.42
N TYR A 334 -6.65 -13.30 -7.88
CA TYR A 334 -7.18 -13.96 -6.69
C TYR A 334 -7.75 -15.35 -6.97
N GLU A 335 -8.41 -15.53 -8.11
CA GLU A 335 -8.83 -16.84 -8.61
C GLU A 335 -7.64 -17.81 -8.70
N ASN A 336 -6.54 -17.39 -9.30
CA ASN A 336 -5.30 -18.19 -9.34
C ASN A 336 -4.75 -18.48 -7.93
N LYS A 337 -4.76 -17.48 -7.03
CA LYS A 337 -4.27 -17.66 -5.65
C LYS A 337 -5.09 -18.70 -4.89
N PHE A 338 -6.41 -18.72 -5.05
CA PHE A 338 -7.29 -19.53 -4.22
C PHE A 338 -7.72 -20.86 -4.85
N TYR A 339 -7.44 -21.11 -6.13
CA TYR A 339 -7.88 -22.33 -6.81
C TYR A 339 -7.54 -23.64 -6.07
N ASN A 340 -6.31 -23.76 -5.55
CA ASN A 340 -5.94 -24.96 -4.79
C ASN A 340 -6.73 -25.08 -3.48
N ALA A 341 -6.97 -23.97 -2.77
CA ALA A 341 -7.74 -23.99 -1.53
C ALA A 341 -9.21 -24.37 -1.80
N THR A 342 -9.83 -23.82 -2.84
CA THR A 342 -11.22 -24.13 -3.19
C THR A 342 -11.36 -25.58 -3.64
N PHE A 343 -10.46 -26.08 -4.49
CA PHE A 343 -10.47 -27.47 -4.96
C PHE A 343 -10.22 -28.47 -3.83
N ASN A 344 -9.19 -28.23 -3.00
CA ASN A 344 -8.87 -29.11 -1.87
C ASN A 344 -10.02 -29.19 -0.87
N ASN A 345 -10.69 -28.07 -0.61
CA ASN A 345 -11.88 -28.06 0.24
C ASN A 345 -12.96 -28.97 -0.34
N PHE A 346 -13.26 -28.85 -1.64
CA PHE A 346 -14.24 -29.70 -2.28
C PHE A 346 -13.87 -31.18 -2.22
N ALA A 347 -12.62 -31.53 -2.56
CA ALA A 347 -12.15 -32.91 -2.51
C ALA A 347 -12.24 -33.51 -1.11
N ALA A 348 -11.81 -32.78 -0.06
CA ALA A 348 -11.95 -33.23 1.31
C ALA A 348 -13.43 -33.46 1.70
N ARG A 349 -14.35 -32.59 1.26
CA ARG A 349 -15.79 -32.78 1.52
C ARG A 349 -16.38 -33.96 0.75
N MET A 350 -15.84 -34.30 -0.41
CA MET A 350 -16.23 -35.53 -1.12
C MET A 350 -15.75 -36.80 -0.39
N ASP A 351 -14.60 -36.76 0.30
CA ASP A 351 -14.20 -37.83 1.22
C ASP A 351 -15.16 -37.96 2.41
N TRP A 352 -15.68 -36.83 2.90
CA TRP A 352 -16.69 -36.84 3.96
C TRP A 352 -17.96 -37.51 3.48
N ALA A 353 -18.43 -37.17 2.27
CA ALA A 353 -19.62 -37.75 1.67
C ALA A 353 -19.49 -39.27 1.48
N LYS A 354 -18.36 -39.72 0.93
CA LYS A 354 -18.11 -41.11 0.58
C LYS A 354 -17.92 -42.03 1.79
N ASP A 355 -17.09 -41.61 2.74
CA ASP A 355 -16.54 -42.51 3.77
C ASP A 355 -16.75 -41.97 5.21
N GLY A 356 -17.21 -40.72 5.36
CA GLY A 356 -17.35 -40.06 6.65
C GLY A 356 -16.00 -39.83 7.33
N VAL A 357 -14.95 -39.63 6.52
CA VAL A 357 -13.56 -39.32 6.87
C VAL A 357 -13.07 -38.17 5.98
N GLY A 358 -11.80 -37.75 6.08
CA GLY A 358 -11.24 -36.65 5.28
C GLY A 358 -10.99 -35.41 6.14
N ASN A 359 -10.11 -34.52 5.74
CA ASN A 359 -9.60 -33.43 6.58
C ASN A 359 -10.66 -32.37 6.98
N ARG A 360 -10.45 -31.58 8.06
CA ARG A 360 -11.24 -30.39 8.44
C ARG A 360 -10.37 -29.14 8.45
N ASN A 361 -10.96 -28.01 8.06
CA ASN A 361 -10.27 -26.74 8.04
C ASN A 361 -9.74 -26.33 9.43
N PRO A 362 -8.56 -25.68 9.50
CA PRO A 362 -8.06 -25.02 10.70
C PRO A 362 -9.03 -23.97 11.25
N VAL A 363 -8.95 -23.69 12.55
CA VAL A 363 -9.71 -22.62 13.22
C VAL A 363 -8.74 -21.48 13.56
N VAL A 364 -8.90 -20.33 12.90
CA VAL A 364 -8.03 -19.15 13.07
C VAL A 364 -8.48 -18.32 14.27
N VAL A 365 -7.56 -18.11 15.20
CA VAL A 365 -7.77 -17.30 16.41
C VAL A 365 -6.78 -16.15 16.41
N ILE A 366 -7.23 -14.90 16.45
CA ILE A 366 -6.36 -13.71 16.48
C ILE A 366 -6.58 -12.95 17.78
N ASP A 367 -5.52 -12.72 18.56
CA ASP A 367 -5.56 -12.03 19.85
C ASP A 367 -6.60 -12.62 20.83
N GLY A 368 -6.82 -13.93 20.75
CA GLY A 368 -7.83 -14.66 21.53
C GLY A 368 -9.25 -14.60 20.97
N ASP A 369 -9.48 -13.94 19.83
CA ASP A 369 -10.77 -13.90 19.13
C ASP A 369 -10.88 -15.04 18.11
N GLU A 370 -11.79 -15.98 18.37
CA GLU A 370 -12.12 -17.13 17.51
C GLU A 370 -13.37 -16.84 16.68
N GLY A 371 -13.38 -17.26 15.41
CA GLY A 371 -14.47 -17.04 14.47
C GLY A 371 -13.99 -16.72 13.05
N ILE A 372 -14.88 -16.15 12.26
CA ILE A 372 -14.64 -15.80 10.85
C ILE A 372 -14.92 -14.32 10.54
N THR A 373 -15.48 -13.57 11.49
CA THR A 373 -15.75 -12.15 11.26
C THR A 373 -14.46 -11.36 11.14
N SER A 374 -14.46 -10.38 10.24
CA SER A 374 -13.36 -9.42 10.13
C SER A 374 -13.16 -8.66 11.45
N LEU A 375 -11.90 -8.46 11.83
CA LEU A 375 -11.52 -7.66 12.99
C LEU A 375 -11.19 -6.23 12.56
N THR A 376 -11.41 -5.25 13.44
CA THR A 376 -11.01 -3.86 13.18
C THR A 376 -9.99 -3.39 14.20
N GLN A 377 -8.92 -2.76 13.74
CA GLN A 377 -7.85 -2.16 14.53
C GLN A 377 -7.77 -0.66 14.22
N THR A 378 -7.74 0.20 15.23
CA THR A 378 -7.67 1.66 15.07
C THR A 378 -6.38 2.26 15.65
N PRO A 379 -5.19 1.85 15.18
CA PRO A 379 -3.94 2.30 15.78
C PRO A 379 -3.60 3.75 15.40
N ALA A 380 -2.61 4.34 16.06
CA ALA A 380 -2.04 5.60 15.58
C ALA A 380 -1.17 5.34 14.33
N ALA A 381 -1.23 6.21 13.33
CA ALA A 381 -0.34 6.13 12.17
C ALA A 381 1.13 6.19 12.63
N GLY A 382 2.00 5.35 12.05
CA GLY A 382 3.42 5.23 12.43
C GLY A 382 3.67 4.41 13.70
N SER A 383 2.66 3.79 14.28
CA SER A 383 2.84 2.83 15.39
C SER A 383 3.16 1.43 14.89
N VAL A 384 3.52 0.54 15.82
CA VAL A 384 3.79 -0.86 15.56
C VAL A 384 2.79 -1.69 16.33
N ILE A 385 2.04 -2.54 15.64
CA ILE A 385 1.04 -3.45 16.20
C ILE A 385 1.52 -4.89 16.07
N THR A 386 1.28 -5.71 17.08
CA THR A 386 1.50 -7.15 17.03
C THR A 386 0.14 -7.84 16.94
N LEU A 387 0.02 -8.82 16.03
CA LEU A 387 -1.13 -9.70 15.90
C LEU A 387 -0.70 -11.11 16.33
N ASP A 388 -1.42 -11.70 17.27
CA ASP A 388 -1.09 -13.01 17.84
C ASP A 388 -2.11 -14.08 17.39
N ALA A 389 -1.68 -14.95 16.48
CA ALA A 389 -2.44 -16.09 16.00
C ALA A 389 -2.14 -17.41 16.75
N SER A 390 -1.44 -17.36 17.89
CA SER A 390 -0.96 -18.57 18.59
C SER A 390 -2.07 -19.46 19.17
N GLY A 391 -3.29 -18.92 19.32
CA GLY A 391 -4.47 -19.70 19.70
C GLY A 391 -5.08 -20.52 18.57
N THR A 392 -4.62 -20.34 17.33
CA THR A 392 -5.09 -21.10 16.15
C THR A 392 -4.80 -22.59 16.33
N TYR A 393 -5.77 -23.44 15.98
CA TYR A 393 -5.64 -24.89 16.09
C TYR A 393 -6.25 -25.62 14.91
N ASP A 394 -5.78 -26.84 14.69
CA ASP A 394 -6.35 -27.76 13.72
C ASP A 394 -7.26 -28.79 14.42
N PRO A 395 -8.52 -28.99 14.01
CA PRO A 395 -9.42 -29.94 14.64
C PRO A 395 -8.95 -31.40 14.58
N ASP A 396 -8.12 -31.76 13.60
CA ASP A 396 -7.56 -33.10 13.39
C ASP A 396 -6.11 -33.22 13.93
N ASN A 397 -5.58 -32.13 14.47
CA ASN A 397 -4.21 -31.97 15.00
C ASN A 397 -3.12 -32.03 13.92
N ASP A 398 -3.45 -31.61 12.71
CA ASP A 398 -2.47 -31.41 11.64
C ASP A 398 -1.56 -30.19 11.93
N GLU A 399 -0.38 -30.15 11.31
CA GLU A 399 0.55 -29.04 11.48
C GLU A 399 0.09 -27.82 10.69
N LEU A 400 0.27 -26.62 11.26
CA LEU A 400 -0.23 -25.38 10.70
C LEU A 400 0.87 -24.49 10.12
N ILE A 401 0.63 -23.98 8.92
CA ILE A 401 1.47 -23.01 8.21
C ILE A 401 0.74 -21.66 8.20
N PHE A 402 1.41 -20.60 8.64
CA PHE A 402 0.86 -19.25 8.72
C PHE A 402 1.43 -18.37 7.62
N ASN A 403 0.56 -17.64 6.93
CA ASN A 403 0.92 -16.68 5.91
C ASN A 403 0.19 -15.35 6.14
N TRP A 404 0.96 -14.27 6.32
CA TRP A 404 0.42 -12.94 6.56
C TRP A 404 0.63 -12.04 5.34
N TRP A 405 -0.45 -11.47 4.82
CA TRP A 405 -0.37 -10.66 3.61
C TRP A 405 -1.39 -9.51 3.59
N ILE A 406 -1.15 -8.51 2.74
CA ILE A 406 -2.03 -7.35 2.59
C ILE A 406 -2.87 -7.50 1.32
N GLN A 407 -4.18 -7.27 1.40
CA GLN A 407 -5.04 -7.10 0.23
C GLN A 407 -5.22 -5.61 -0.06
N SER A 408 -4.29 -5.02 -0.81
CA SER A 408 -4.25 -3.57 -1.05
C SER A 408 -5.47 -3.04 -1.81
N GLU A 409 -6.10 -3.88 -2.62
CA GLU A 409 -7.26 -3.56 -3.45
C GLU A 409 -8.57 -3.41 -2.64
N ALA A 410 -8.58 -3.89 -1.38
CA ALA A 410 -9.76 -3.81 -0.51
C ALA A 410 -9.82 -2.54 0.35
N GLY A 411 -8.66 -1.91 0.60
CA GLY A 411 -8.55 -0.70 1.42
C GLY A 411 -8.46 0.59 0.61
N THR A 412 -8.62 1.73 1.28
CA THR A 412 -8.37 3.05 0.67
C THR A 412 -6.90 3.47 0.73
N TYR A 413 -6.07 2.74 1.47
CA TYR A 413 -4.62 2.87 1.49
C TYR A 413 -3.98 1.84 0.55
N PHE A 414 -3.71 2.27 -0.69
CA PHE A 414 -3.17 1.40 -1.71
C PHE A 414 -1.63 1.34 -1.64
N THR A 415 -1.04 0.17 -1.36
CA THR A 415 0.42 -0.03 -1.36
C THR A 415 0.82 -1.24 -2.19
N ARG A 416 1.27 -1.03 -3.43
CA ARG A 416 1.65 -2.13 -4.30
C ARG A 416 3.09 -2.64 -4.08
N TYR A 417 3.92 -1.94 -3.29
CA TYR A 417 5.37 -2.20 -3.19
C TYR A 417 5.92 -2.25 -1.77
N TYR A 418 5.07 -2.16 -0.74
CA TYR A 418 5.53 -2.13 0.64
C TYR A 418 4.80 -3.19 1.46
N ASN A 419 5.55 -4.22 1.86
CA ASN A 419 5.08 -5.15 2.88
C ASN A 419 5.44 -4.57 4.25
N PHE A 420 4.46 -4.01 4.93
CA PHE A 420 4.60 -3.51 6.30
C PHE A 420 4.10 -4.51 7.34
N VAL A 421 3.80 -5.73 6.91
CA VAL A 421 3.50 -6.87 7.76
C VAL A 421 4.69 -7.82 7.70
N SER A 422 5.29 -8.13 8.84
CA SER A 422 6.37 -9.11 8.95
C SER A 422 5.97 -10.21 9.91
N GLY A 423 6.18 -11.46 9.50
CA GLY A 423 5.89 -12.66 10.28
C GLY A 423 5.63 -13.84 9.35
N ASP A 424 6.30 -14.96 9.59
CA ASP A 424 6.18 -16.24 8.87
C ASP A 424 5.67 -17.37 9.78
N SER A 425 5.13 -17.00 10.93
CA SER A 425 4.64 -17.91 11.96
C SER A 425 3.34 -17.38 12.57
N ASN A 426 2.95 -17.91 13.72
CA ASN A 426 1.73 -17.52 14.41
C ASN A 426 1.76 -16.11 15.04
N ILE A 427 2.84 -15.33 14.91
CA ILE A 427 2.87 -13.94 15.35
C ILE A 427 3.31 -13.04 14.19
N ALA A 428 2.54 -11.99 13.94
CA ALA A 428 2.87 -10.95 12.96
C ALA A 428 3.06 -9.59 13.61
N THR A 429 3.93 -8.78 13.01
CA THR A 429 4.15 -7.37 13.36
C THR A 429 3.74 -6.49 12.18
N VAL A 430 2.87 -5.52 12.44
CA VAL A 430 2.36 -4.54 11.48
C VAL A 430 2.96 -3.17 11.81
N ASN A 431 3.84 -2.68 10.95
CA ASN A 431 4.38 -1.32 11.02
C ASN A 431 3.38 -0.37 10.34
N VAL A 432 2.46 0.19 11.12
CA VAL A 432 1.37 1.03 10.61
C VAL A 432 1.97 2.24 9.88
N PRO A 433 1.69 2.44 8.59
CA PRO A 433 2.29 3.56 7.85
C PRO A 433 1.86 4.90 8.43
N ILE A 434 2.78 5.83 8.61
CA ILE A 434 2.51 7.15 9.20
C ILE A 434 1.59 8.04 8.37
N ASP A 435 1.41 7.76 7.09
CA ASP A 435 0.50 8.46 6.17
C ASP A 435 -0.79 7.69 5.87
N SER A 436 -1.04 6.63 6.65
CA SER A 436 -2.29 5.86 6.59
C SER A 436 -3.43 6.48 7.40
N GLU A 437 -3.18 7.62 8.06
CA GLU A 437 -4.22 8.35 8.79
C GLU A 437 -5.45 8.60 7.92
N GLY A 438 -6.62 8.21 8.44
CA GLY A 438 -7.91 8.42 7.76
C GLY A 438 -8.13 7.54 6.53
N LYS A 439 -7.24 6.58 6.28
CA LYS A 439 -7.37 5.56 5.24
C LYS A 439 -7.55 4.18 5.87
N THR A 440 -7.83 3.17 5.05
CA THR A 440 -7.95 1.78 5.51
C THR A 440 -7.01 0.84 4.76
N PHE A 441 -6.45 -0.15 5.44
CA PHE A 441 -5.75 -1.27 4.80
C PHE A 441 -6.14 -2.59 5.46
N HIS A 442 -6.02 -3.69 4.71
CA HIS A 442 -6.50 -4.99 5.13
C HIS A 442 -5.34 -5.99 5.20
N VAL A 443 -5.12 -6.56 6.38
CA VAL A 443 -4.18 -7.65 6.62
C VAL A 443 -4.95 -8.96 6.71
N ILE A 444 -4.46 -10.01 6.06
CA ILE A 444 -5.04 -11.35 6.08
C ILE A 444 -4.07 -12.29 6.79
N CYS A 445 -4.59 -13.01 7.78
CA CYS A 445 -3.99 -14.22 8.30
C CYS A 445 -4.54 -15.40 7.50
N GLU A 446 -3.71 -16.08 6.72
CA GLU A 446 -4.03 -17.30 6.02
C GLU A 446 -3.34 -18.46 6.74
N VAL A 447 -4.11 -19.46 7.15
CA VAL A 447 -3.61 -20.64 7.86
C VAL A 447 -3.95 -21.87 7.05
N THR A 448 -2.94 -22.67 6.72
CA THR A 448 -3.11 -23.91 5.96
C THR A 448 -2.56 -25.08 6.77
N ASP A 449 -3.33 -26.16 6.89
CA ASP A 449 -2.86 -27.40 7.51
C ASP A 449 -1.96 -28.23 6.57
N ASN A 450 -1.41 -29.33 7.09
CA ASN A 450 -0.69 -30.33 6.31
C ASN A 450 -1.49 -31.64 6.09
N GLY A 451 -2.79 -31.65 6.38
CA GLY A 451 -3.68 -32.79 6.20
C GLY A 451 -3.95 -33.12 4.73
N THR A 452 -4.52 -34.29 4.42
CA THR A 452 -4.93 -34.62 3.05
C THR A 452 -6.45 -34.53 2.90
N HIS A 453 -6.98 -33.67 2.05
CA HIS A 453 -6.32 -32.59 1.29
C HIS A 453 -5.92 -31.40 2.19
N ASN A 454 -4.92 -30.59 1.80
CA ASN A 454 -4.51 -29.45 2.63
C ASN A 454 -5.61 -28.38 2.63
N LEU A 455 -6.12 -27.99 3.80
CA LEU A 455 -7.20 -27.03 3.92
C LEU A 455 -6.72 -25.70 4.49
N SER A 456 -7.30 -24.62 3.96
CA SER A 456 -6.97 -23.25 4.35
C SER A 456 -8.15 -22.56 5.01
N SER A 457 -7.85 -21.75 6.02
CA SER A 457 -8.77 -20.84 6.71
C SER A 457 -8.17 -19.45 6.79
N TYR A 458 -9.02 -18.44 6.93
CA TYR A 458 -8.60 -17.05 6.85
C TYR A 458 -9.14 -16.23 8.01
N ARG A 459 -8.41 -15.17 8.36
CA ARG A 459 -8.95 -14.05 9.13
C ARG A 459 -8.51 -12.72 8.53
N ARG A 460 -9.49 -11.86 8.23
CA ARG A 460 -9.25 -10.47 7.82
C ARG A 460 -9.19 -9.53 9.02
N ILE A 461 -8.18 -8.66 9.02
CA ILE A 461 -7.99 -7.58 9.98
C ILE A 461 -7.95 -6.25 9.20
N ILE A 462 -8.93 -5.40 9.46
CA ILE A 462 -9.09 -4.07 8.86
C ILE A 462 -8.42 -3.05 9.79
N PHE A 463 -7.46 -2.31 9.26
CA PHE A 463 -6.81 -1.22 9.97
C PHE A 463 -7.43 0.10 9.54
N GLU A 464 -7.79 0.93 10.53
CA GLU A 464 -8.31 2.29 10.39
C GLU A 464 -7.42 3.26 11.18
N PRO A 465 -6.24 3.62 10.66
CA PRO A 465 -5.26 4.39 11.42
C PRO A 465 -5.74 5.81 11.70
N THR A 466 -5.44 6.26 12.92
CA THR A 466 -5.79 7.58 13.44
C THR A 466 -4.57 8.51 13.51
N ALA A 467 -4.82 9.80 13.66
CA ALA A 467 -3.78 10.82 13.78
C ALA A 467 -2.76 10.46 14.87
N ASN A 468 -1.48 10.42 14.52
CA ASN A 468 -0.43 10.35 15.52
C ASN A 468 -0.28 11.73 16.16
N LYS A 469 -0.42 11.80 17.49
CA LYS A 469 -0.34 13.06 18.25
C LYS A 469 0.96 13.21 19.04
N VAL A 470 1.92 12.29 18.90
CA VAL A 470 3.16 12.29 19.67
C VAL A 470 4.22 13.15 18.98
N PRO A 471 4.53 14.38 19.47
CA PRO A 471 5.44 15.29 18.79
C PRO A 471 6.82 14.68 18.56
N ARG A 472 7.50 15.10 17.49
CA ARG A 472 8.83 14.59 17.11
C ARG A 472 9.82 15.72 16.86
N TRP A 473 11.10 15.41 17.01
CA TRP A 473 12.17 16.36 16.65
C TRP A 473 12.32 16.43 15.14
N VAL A 474 12.30 17.65 14.60
CA VAL A 474 12.54 17.95 13.19
C VAL A 474 13.60 19.05 13.10
N GLY A 475 14.64 18.85 12.30
CA GLY A 475 15.65 19.88 12.06
C GLY A 475 15.01 21.08 11.38
N THR A 476 15.19 22.29 11.88
CA THR A 476 14.75 23.54 11.21
C THR A 476 15.91 24.28 10.54
N TRP A 477 17.15 23.96 10.94
CA TRP A 477 18.37 24.46 10.32
C TRP A 477 19.51 23.46 10.59
N ALA A 478 20.44 23.31 9.64
CA ALA A 478 21.66 22.54 9.82
C ALA A 478 22.80 23.06 8.94
N ALA A 479 24.03 22.72 9.32
CA ALA A 479 25.24 22.91 8.51
C ALA A 479 26.20 21.74 8.72
N ALA A 480 26.87 21.30 7.66
CA ALA A 480 27.78 20.17 7.72
C ALA A 480 29.12 20.54 8.40
N PRO A 481 29.57 19.83 9.45
CA PRO A 481 30.86 20.06 10.09
C PRO A 481 32.04 19.74 9.16
N TYR A 482 33.07 20.57 9.20
CA TYR A 482 34.30 20.42 8.43
C TYR A 482 35.54 20.83 9.25
N ALA A 483 36.72 20.38 8.83
CA ALA A 483 37.99 20.71 9.48
C ALA A 483 38.56 22.05 8.98
N ALA A 484 38.98 22.92 9.89
CA ALA A 484 39.48 24.26 9.58
C ALA A 484 40.60 24.32 8.53
N GLY A 485 41.50 23.33 8.52
CA GLY A 485 42.69 23.38 7.68
C GLY A 485 43.51 24.64 7.99
N THR A 486 43.90 25.41 6.99
CA THR A 486 44.66 26.67 7.23
C THR A 486 43.79 27.84 7.72
N ASN A 487 42.47 27.68 7.83
CA ASN A 487 41.52 28.75 8.15
C ASN A 487 41.28 28.90 9.66
N THR A 488 42.29 29.40 10.37
CA THR A 488 42.16 29.73 11.80
C THR A 488 41.25 30.96 12.01
N PRO A 489 40.46 31.02 13.12
CA PRO A 489 39.72 32.23 13.47
C PRO A 489 40.67 33.44 13.59
N PRO A 490 40.31 34.62 13.06
CA PRO A 490 41.11 35.82 13.23
C PRO A 490 41.06 36.34 14.68
N SER A 491 41.97 37.24 15.03
CA SER A 491 41.95 37.97 16.30
C SER A 491 40.56 38.61 16.54
N PRO A 492 39.97 38.51 17.74
CA PRO A 492 40.58 38.10 19.01
C PRO A 492 40.66 36.58 19.24
N TYR A 493 40.38 35.75 18.24
CA TYR A 493 40.22 34.28 18.33
C TYR A 493 38.98 33.88 19.13
N LEU A 494 38.59 32.60 19.10
CA LEU A 494 37.44 32.12 19.87
C LEU A 494 37.76 31.94 21.36
N ALA A 495 38.98 31.52 21.72
CA ALA A 495 39.30 31.17 23.10
C ALA A 495 39.10 32.36 24.06
N ASN A 496 38.26 32.16 25.09
CA ASN A 496 37.85 33.16 26.10
C ASN A 496 37.08 34.38 25.56
N ASN A 497 36.57 34.29 24.32
CA ASN A 497 35.86 35.37 23.65
C ASN A 497 34.47 34.93 23.23
N THR A 498 33.67 35.88 22.76
CA THR A 498 32.27 35.63 22.40
C THR A 498 32.07 35.71 20.90
N LEU A 499 31.40 34.69 20.35
CA LEU A 499 30.99 34.59 18.95
C LEU A 499 29.47 34.72 18.87
N ARG A 500 28.97 35.56 17.96
CA ARG A 500 27.55 35.59 17.58
C ARG A 500 27.39 35.13 16.13
N GLN A 501 26.55 34.14 15.92
CA GLN A 501 26.27 33.53 14.62
C GLN A 501 24.80 33.74 14.28
N ILE A 502 24.49 34.21 13.08
CA ILE A 502 23.11 34.38 12.63
C ILE A 502 22.75 33.24 11.68
N VAL A 503 21.55 32.67 11.85
CA VAL A 503 21.00 31.64 10.96
C VAL A 503 19.55 31.99 10.63
N ARG A 504 19.08 31.56 9.46
CA ARG A 504 17.66 31.59 9.10
C ARG A 504 17.09 30.19 9.26
N THR A 505 16.08 30.06 10.11
CA THR A 505 15.38 28.80 10.38
C THR A 505 14.31 28.52 9.33
N SER A 506 13.88 27.26 9.18
CA SER A 506 12.82 26.84 8.26
C SER A 506 11.46 26.88 8.95
N ILE A 507 11.01 25.76 9.55
CA ILE A 507 9.71 25.63 10.21
C ILE A 507 9.73 26.23 11.62
N ALA A 508 8.55 26.68 12.07
CA ALA A 508 8.29 27.15 13.42
C ALA A 508 8.31 26.04 14.49
N GLY A 509 8.40 26.43 15.75
CA GLY A 509 8.21 25.57 16.92
C GLY A 509 8.33 26.34 18.23
N ASP A 510 7.67 25.85 19.28
CA ASP A 510 7.70 26.50 20.61
C ASP A 510 8.74 25.89 21.57
N THR A 511 9.28 24.74 21.21
CA THR A 511 10.38 24.09 21.94
C THR A 511 11.46 23.71 20.96
N LEU A 512 12.71 24.08 21.24
CA LEU A 512 13.86 23.77 20.40
C LEU A 512 15.01 23.17 21.19
N ARG A 513 15.98 22.58 20.48
CA ARG A 513 17.30 22.21 20.99
C ARG A 513 18.36 22.54 19.95
N VAL A 514 19.58 22.80 20.41
CA VAL A 514 20.71 23.16 19.54
C VAL A 514 21.82 22.12 19.69
N LYS A 515 22.33 21.64 18.55
CA LYS A 515 23.44 20.70 18.48
C LYS A 515 24.73 21.41 18.10
N PHE A 516 25.78 21.08 18.83
CA PHE A 516 27.13 21.56 18.65
C PHE A 516 28.06 20.40 18.30
N SER A 517 29.03 20.63 17.42
CA SER A 517 29.95 19.60 16.95
C SER A 517 31.42 19.97 17.17
N ASN A 518 32.18 18.99 17.63
CA ASN A 518 33.64 18.97 17.69
C ASN A 518 34.21 17.75 16.95
N LYS A 519 33.42 17.15 16.04
CA LYS A 519 33.71 15.87 15.39
C LYS A 519 34.95 15.84 14.50
N THR A 520 35.47 17.00 14.11
CA THR A 520 36.69 17.06 13.29
C THR A 520 37.93 17.41 14.12
N SER A 521 37.77 17.72 15.41
CA SER A 521 38.86 18.22 16.24
C SER A 521 39.43 17.17 17.20
N PRO A 522 40.77 16.98 17.22
CA PRO A 522 41.46 16.18 18.22
C PRO A 522 41.58 16.87 19.59
N THR A 523 41.12 18.13 19.73
CA THR A 523 41.25 18.92 20.95
C THR A 523 39.87 19.23 21.51
N ALA A 524 39.75 19.19 22.83
CA ALA A 524 38.49 19.54 23.50
C ALA A 524 38.14 21.02 23.30
N VAL A 525 36.84 21.32 23.23
CA VAL A 525 36.30 22.68 23.17
C VAL A 525 35.39 22.88 24.37
N THR A 526 35.69 23.90 25.17
CA THR A 526 34.84 24.34 26.28
C THR A 526 33.99 25.52 25.83
N ILE A 527 32.69 25.37 26.00
CA ILE A 527 31.71 26.44 25.86
C ILE A 527 31.29 26.83 27.28
N ASN A 528 31.53 28.08 27.67
CA ASN A 528 31.19 28.59 29.00
C ASN A 528 29.69 28.85 29.12
N SER A 529 29.10 29.42 28.07
CA SER A 529 27.66 29.62 27.96
C SER A 529 27.22 29.77 26.50
N VAL A 530 25.95 29.46 26.24
CA VAL A 530 25.27 29.79 24.99
C VAL A 530 23.94 30.45 25.30
N ASN A 531 23.60 31.48 24.54
CA ASN A 531 22.22 31.95 24.47
C ASN A 531 21.74 32.11 23.04
N ILE A 532 20.42 32.10 22.90
CA ILE A 532 19.71 32.38 21.66
C ILE A 532 18.83 33.61 21.83
N ALA A 533 18.64 34.36 20.75
CA ALA A 533 17.74 35.50 20.68
C ALA A 533 17.29 35.74 19.24
N VAL A 534 16.15 36.41 19.05
CA VAL A 534 15.73 36.91 17.75
C VAL A 534 16.76 37.93 17.25
N SER A 535 17.25 37.75 16.03
CA SER A 535 18.11 38.74 15.38
C SER A 535 17.29 39.94 14.92
N ALA A 536 17.77 41.14 15.23
CA ALA A 536 17.22 42.40 14.72
C ALA A 536 17.96 42.86 13.44
N GLY A 537 18.74 41.97 12.82
CA GLY A 537 19.61 42.25 11.69
C GLY A 537 21.07 42.45 12.10
N THR A 538 21.97 42.04 11.20
CA THR A 538 23.44 42.13 11.37
C THR A 538 23.92 41.61 12.73
N SER A 539 24.56 42.46 13.53
CA SER A 539 25.13 42.16 14.84
C SER A 539 24.14 42.34 16.00
N VAL A 540 22.92 42.81 15.73
CA VAL A 540 21.94 43.25 16.75
C VAL A 540 20.93 42.14 17.07
N ILE A 541 20.55 42.05 18.34
CA ILE A 541 19.52 41.12 18.83
C ILE A 541 18.40 41.84 19.59
N ASP A 542 17.21 41.25 19.60
CA ASP A 542 16.17 41.62 20.56
C ASP A 542 16.48 40.99 21.93
N THR A 543 17.03 41.80 22.83
CA THR A 543 17.41 41.34 24.18
C THR A 543 16.25 40.80 25.01
N SER A 544 15.00 41.15 24.71
CA SER A 544 13.82 40.64 25.42
C SER A 544 13.57 39.15 25.16
N THR A 545 14.14 38.63 24.06
CA THR A 545 13.98 37.24 23.62
C THR A 545 15.14 36.33 24.07
N ILE A 546 16.13 36.85 24.80
CA ILE A 546 17.30 36.07 25.22
C ILE A 546 16.87 34.87 26.07
N LYS A 547 17.32 33.68 25.65
CA LYS A 547 17.20 32.43 26.40
C LYS A 547 18.57 31.75 26.51
N ASP A 548 18.98 31.42 27.73
CA ASP A 548 20.22 30.70 27.99
C ASP A 548 20.00 29.19 27.78
N LEU A 549 20.86 28.58 26.97
CA LEU A 549 20.85 27.13 26.79
C LEU A 549 21.55 26.44 27.96
N LYS A 550 21.12 25.21 28.23
CA LYS A 550 21.73 24.33 29.22
C LYS A 550 22.13 23.01 28.56
N PHE A 551 23.03 22.30 29.22
CA PHE A 551 23.53 20.99 28.84
C PHE A 551 23.49 20.09 30.07
N ASN A 552 22.52 19.19 30.13
CA ASN A 552 22.25 18.37 31.29
C ASN A 552 22.12 19.22 32.59
N GLY A 553 21.39 20.33 32.49
CA GLY A 553 21.16 21.30 33.56
C GLY A 553 22.30 22.32 33.79
N SER A 554 23.48 22.13 33.19
CA SER A 554 24.64 23.04 33.32
C SER A 554 24.66 24.13 32.24
N GLN A 555 25.14 25.33 32.55
CA GLN A 555 25.34 26.39 31.55
C GLN A 555 26.56 26.15 30.65
N SER A 556 27.56 25.43 31.17
CA SER A 556 28.80 25.13 30.45
C SER A 556 28.86 23.67 30.02
N VAL A 557 29.49 23.42 28.88
CA VAL A 557 29.78 22.09 28.35
C VAL A 557 31.19 22.03 27.77
N THR A 558 31.87 20.91 27.98
CA THR A 558 33.12 20.58 27.29
C THR A 558 32.86 19.44 26.32
N MET A 559 32.97 19.71 25.03
CA MET A 559 33.03 18.68 24.00
C MET A 559 34.45 18.14 23.95
N ASN A 560 34.64 16.87 24.29
CA ASN A 560 35.90 16.16 24.10
C ASN A 560 36.29 16.08 22.61
N ALA A 561 37.51 15.63 22.33
CA ALA A 561 37.97 15.34 20.97
C ALA A 561 36.95 14.46 20.23
N TYR A 562 36.63 14.83 18.99
CA TYR A 562 35.73 14.10 18.08
C TYR A 562 34.30 13.88 18.60
N SER A 563 33.84 14.69 19.55
CA SER A 563 32.50 14.54 20.17
C SER A 563 31.53 15.65 19.79
N GLU A 564 30.29 15.54 20.25
CA GLU A 564 29.22 16.52 20.04
C GLU A 564 28.50 16.78 21.37
N ALA A 565 27.77 17.89 21.44
CA ALA A 565 26.87 18.21 22.54
C ALA A 565 25.52 18.66 22.00
N THR A 566 24.44 18.27 22.66
CA THR A 566 23.08 18.78 22.38
C THR A 566 22.59 19.50 23.62
N SER A 567 21.99 20.67 23.45
CA SER A 567 21.38 21.38 24.57
C SER A 567 20.16 20.63 25.11
N ASP A 568 19.81 20.91 26.35
CA ASP A 568 18.49 20.58 26.88
C ASP A 568 17.41 21.28 26.03
N PRO A 569 16.20 20.70 25.90
CA PRO A 569 15.07 21.37 25.28
C PRO A 569 14.75 22.69 25.99
N ILE A 570 14.43 23.73 25.22
CA ILE A 570 14.09 25.04 25.75
C ILE A 570 12.86 25.62 25.06
N ASP A 571 11.99 26.24 25.86
CA ASP A 571 10.85 26.97 25.34
C ASP A 571 11.31 28.29 24.70
N PHE A 572 11.04 28.41 23.41
CA PHE A 572 11.35 29.57 22.58
C PHE A 572 10.38 29.59 21.42
N SER A 573 9.53 30.61 21.33
CA SER A 573 8.59 30.76 20.21
C SER A 573 9.31 31.16 18.93
N LEU A 574 9.78 30.16 18.20
CA LEU A 574 10.45 30.29 16.92
C LEU A 574 9.40 30.37 15.81
N ALA A 575 9.37 31.48 15.05
CA ALA A 575 8.52 31.59 13.86
C ALA A 575 9.22 30.98 12.63
N SER A 576 8.43 30.54 11.65
CA SER A 576 8.98 30.07 10.38
C SER A 576 9.80 31.17 9.69
N GLY A 577 10.93 30.82 9.08
CA GLY A 577 11.82 31.78 8.42
C GLY A 577 12.57 32.72 9.37
N MET A 578 12.46 32.55 10.70
CA MET A 578 13.04 33.49 11.67
C MET A 578 14.56 33.49 11.61
N HIS A 579 15.13 34.70 11.71
CA HIS A 579 16.57 34.89 11.91
C HIS A 579 16.91 34.76 13.41
N LEU A 580 17.65 33.71 13.75
CA LEU A 580 18.05 33.41 15.11
C LEU A 580 19.53 33.75 15.30
N ALA A 581 19.86 34.45 16.38
CA ALA A 581 21.22 34.69 16.81
C ALA A 581 21.63 33.65 17.86
N ILE A 582 22.74 32.96 17.61
CA ILE A 582 23.36 32.01 18.55
C ILE A 582 24.63 32.67 19.06
N THR A 583 24.62 33.08 20.33
CA THR A 583 25.77 33.73 20.99
C THR A 583 26.48 32.73 21.90
N ILE A 584 27.73 32.40 21.58
CA ILE A 584 28.57 31.42 22.28
C ILE A 584 29.71 32.16 22.96
N HIS A 585 29.79 32.09 24.28
CA HIS A 585 30.98 32.49 25.02
C HIS A 585 31.87 31.26 25.21
N TYR A 586 33.00 31.24 24.53
CA TYR A 586 33.96 30.14 24.59
C TYR A 586 34.86 30.25 25.82
N GLY A 587 35.22 29.10 26.39
CA GLY A 587 36.32 28.98 27.32
C GLY A 587 37.61 28.62 26.58
N GLN A 588 38.27 27.57 27.05
CA GLN A 588 39.41 26.99 26.33
C GLN A 588 38.94 26.26 25.07
N CYS A 589 39.49 26.64 23.92
CA CYS A 589 39.30 25.93 22.65
C CYS A 589 40.59 25.93 21.84
N ALA A 590 40.72 25.00 20.89
CA ALA A 590 41.87 24.99 19.99
C ALA A 590 41.98 26.30 19.19
N THR A 591 43.21 26.68 18.84
CA THR A 591 43.54 27.79 17.92
C THR A 591 44.16 27.26 16.61
N SER A 592 44.09 25.95 16.39
CA SER A 592 44.84 25.23 15.36
C SER A 592 44.03 24.96 14.09
N SER A 593 44.71 24.39 13.10
CA SER A 593 44.15 23.92 11.84
C SER A 593 43.11 22.79 11.93
N THR A 594 42.81 22.31 13.13
CA THR A 594 41.96 21.16 13.37
C THR A 594 40.64 21.52 14.06
N MET A 595 40.26 22.80 14.12
CA MET A 595 38.96 23.22 14.66
C MET A 595 37.79 22.74 13.80
N THR A 596 36.65 22.46 14.44
CA THR A 596 35.39 22.15 13.75
C THR A 596 34.64 23.42 13.41
N PHE A 597 34.38 23.60 12.11
CA PHE A 597 33.65 24.75 11.58
C PHE A 597 32.88 24.36 10.32
N HIS A 598 32.18 25.30 9.71
CA HIS A 598 31.63 25.18 8.38
C HIS A 598 32.18 26.33 7.51
N TYR A 599 32.68 26.01 6.32
CA TYR A 599 33.51 26.91 5.50
C TYR A 599 32.75 28.16 5.01
N GLY A 600 31.54 27.96 4.48
CA GLY A 600 30.80 28.98 3.74
C GLY A 600 29.46 29.28 4.38
N SER A 601 29.46 30.03 5.49
CA SER A 601 28.17 30.39 6.13
C SER A 601 27.30 31.31 5.26
N ARG A 602 27.93 32.06 4.32
CA ARG A 602 27.31 33.08 3.45
C ARG A 602 26.61 34.20 4.23
N THR A 603 26.86 34.26 5.53
CA THR A 603 26.36 35.26 6.47
C THR A 603 27.48 35.65 7.43
N ASP A 604 27.38 36.85 7.99
CA ASP A 604 28.36 37.31 8.96
C ASP A 604 28.20 36.59 10.30
N SER A 605 29.33 36.19 10.86
CA SER A 605 29.50 35.87 12.28
C SER A 605 30.43 36.92 12.91
N TYR A 606 30.18 37.24 14.18
CA TYR A 606 30.77 38.38 14.88
C TYR A 606 31.56 37.91 16.10
N ILE A 607 32.85 38.22 16.17
CA ILE A 607 33.73 37.87 17.30
C ILE A 607 34.08 39.13 18.10
N LEU A 608 33.79 39.12 19.40
CA LEU A 608 34.18 40.18 20.34
C LEU A 608 35.01 39.65 21.51
N GLU A 609 35.83 40.53 22.07
CA GLU A 609 36.69 40.23 23.21
C GLU A 609 35.90 40.04 24.52
N GLY A 610 36.26 39.00 25.27
CA GLY A 610 35.67 38.67 26.56
C GLY A 610 34.24 38.12 26.50
N ASP A 611 33.55 38.14 27.64
CA ASP A 611 32.15 37.74 27.75
C ASP A 611 31.22 38.87 27.30
N GLN A 612 30.62 38.70 26.12
CA GLN A 612 29.64 39.60 25.52
C GLN A 612 28.29 38.90 25.37
N SER A 613 28.05 37.81 26.11
CA SER A 613 26.87 36.96 25.94
C SER A 613 25.55 37.73 26.04
N LYS A 614 25.49 38.79 26.86
CA LYS A 614 24.28 39.60 27.07
C LYS A 614 24.25 40.92 26.29
N SER A 615 25.24 41.19 25.44
CA SER A 615 25.34 42.46 24.73
C SER A 615 24.29 42.55 23.61
N ALA A 616 23.52 43.65 23.56
CA ALA A 616 22.47 43.83 22.56
C ALA A 616 23.01 43.93 21.12
N ASP A 617 24.24 44.40 20.96
CA ASP A 617 24.87 44.67 19.67
C ASP A 617 26.35 44.28 19.73
N PHE A 618 26.83 43.66 18.64
CA PHE A 618 28.23 43.29 18.42
C PHE A 618 28.96 44.29 17.49
N SER A 619 28.53 45.55 17.44
CA SER A 619 29.25 46.62 16.75
C SER A 619 30.73 46.65 17.12
N GLY A 620 31.60 46.70 16.10
CA GLY A 620 33.06 46.66 16.27
C GLY A 620 33.67 45.26 16.35
N ALA A 621 32.87 44.20 16.20
CA ALA A 621 33.35 42.83 16.14
C ALA A 621 34.25 42.56 14.92
N THR A 622 35.14 41.58 15.06
CA THR A 622 35.79 40.96 13.92
C THR A 622 34.76 40.09 13.18
N ILE A 623 34.55 40.40 11.90
CA ILE A 623 33.57 39.72 11.05
C ILE A 623 34.23 38.54 10.32
N VAL A 624 33.54 37.41 10.29
CA VAL A 624 33.93 36.21 9.53
C VAL A 624 32.72 35.53 8.91
N GLU A 625 32.85 35.07 7.68
CA GLU A 625 31.78 34.32 6.98
C GLU A 625 31.84 32.81 7.26
N ARG A 626 31.93 32.40 8.54
CA ARG A 626 32.01 30.98 8.95
C ARG A 626 31.08 30.70 10.12
N TRP A 627 30.59 29.46 10.21
CA TRP A 627 29.98 28.95 11.43
C TRP A 627 30.97 28.08 12.20
N TYR A 628 31.08 28.26 13.52
CA TYR A 628 31.98 27.50 14.39
C TYR A 628 31.17 26.65 15.36
N ASN A 629 31.51 25.37 15.44
CA ASN A 629 30.93 24.36 16.32
C ASN A 629 29.40 24.22 16.32
N LEU A 630 28.64 24.91 15.45
CA LEU A 630 27.19 24.82 15.35
C LEU A 630 26.83 23.82 14.23
N SER A 631 26.00 22.82 14.50
CA SER A 631 25.67 21.77 13.51
C SER A 631 24.18 21.64 13.18
N SER A 632 23.28 21.71 14.16
CA SER A 632 21.84 21.71 13.88
C SER A 632 21.02 22.46 14.93
N ILE A 633 19.83 22.88 14.53
CA ILE A 633 18.77 23.37 15.40
C ILE A 633 17.53 22.54 15.08
N ASP A 634 16.98 21.87 16.08
CA ASP A 634 15.77 21.06 15.95
C ASP A 634 14.63 21.71 16.72
N VAL A 635 13.42 21.62 16.20
CA VAL A 635 12.19 21.97 16.89
C VAL A 635 11.38 20.71 17.21
N LEU A 636 10.66 20.73 18.32
CA LEU A 636 9.66 19.71 18.62
C LEU A 636 8.37 20.07 17.87
N ALA A 637 8.03 19.30 16.85
CA ALA A 637 6.97 19.60 15.90
C ALA A 637 5.90 18.51 15.86
N ASP A 638 4.77 18.83 15.22
CA ASP A 638 3.70 17.88 14.92
C ASP A 638 4.25 16.65 14.17
N PRO A 639 3.69 15.45 14.37
CA PRO A 639 4.18 14.23 13.73
C PRO A 639 4.17 14.27 12.20
N LYS A 640 3.30 15.10 11.61
CA LYS A 640 3.28 15.33 10.17
C LYS A 640 4.45 16.18 9.67
N SER A 641 5.15 16.93 10.53
CA SER A 641 6.28 17.78 10.13
C SER A 641 7.51 16.95 9.81
N GLY A 642 8.29 17.27 8.78
CA GLY A 642 9.50 16.53 8.40
C GLY A 642 10.55 17.39 7.72
N SER A 643 11.77 16.85 7.54
CA SER A 643 12.89 17.58 6.94
C SER A 643 13.32 17.01 5.59
N VAL A 644 13.75 17.93 4.72
CA VAL A 644 14.46 17.67 3.46
C VAL A 644 15.93 17.98 3.68
N ALA A 645 16.81 16.99 3.60
CA ALA A 645 18.24 17.20 3.71
C ALA A 645 18.92 17.23 2.33
N VAL A 646 19.70 18.27 2.08
CA VAL A 646 20.37 18.49 0.79
C VAL A 646 21.85 18.20 0.92
N ILE A 647 22.32 17.15 0.25
CA ILE A 647 23.74 16.81 0.15
C ILE A 647 24.30 17.40 -1.15
N GLY A 648 25.32 18.27 -1.04
CA GLY A 648 25.91 18.88 -2.23
C GLY A 648 27.26 19.55 -2.02
N ASN A 649 27.72 20.23 -3.07
CA ASN A 649 29.02 20.91 -3.12
C ASN A 649 28.89 22.44 -2.90
N SER A 650 29.79 23.24 -3.49
CA SER A 650 29.78 24.71 -3.41
C SER A 650 28.50 25.36 -3.92
N ILE A 651 27.82 24.74 -4.89
CA ILE A 651 26.55 25.26 -5.40
C ILE A 651 25.45 25.10 -4.35
N THR A 652 25.37 23.94 -3.71
CA THR A 652 24.46 23.72 -2.57
C THR A 652 24.80 24.64 -1.40
N ASP A 653 26.09 24.79 -1.09
CA ASP A 653 26.60 25.68 -0.04
C ASP A 653 26.30 27.18 -0.30
N GLY A 654 25.93 27.55 -1.53
CA GLY A 654 25.61 28.94 -1.90
C GLY A 654 26.83 29.79 -2.22
N TYR A 655 27.86 29.22 -2.87
CA TYR A 655 29.02 30.01 -3.30
C TYR A 655 28.60 31.18 -4.21
N GLY A 656 29.14 32.37 -3.95
CA GLY A 656 28.92 33.57 -4.77
C GLY A 656 27.81 34.49 -4.26
N VAL A 657 26.99 34.06 -3.30
CA VAL A 657 26.05 34.95 -2.61
C VAL A 657 26.63 35.49 -1.29
N HIS A 658 26.40 36.77 -1.06
CA HIS A 658 26.79 37.52 0.12
C HIS A 658 25.57 38.30 0.65
N ASN A 659 25.72 38.99 1.79
CA ASN A 659 24.71 39.88 2.42
C ASN A 659 23.72 39.23 3.41
N GLY A 660 24.14 38.19 4.13
CA GLY A 660 23.38 37.63 5.25
C GLY A 660 22.57 36.37 4.89
N PRO A 661 21.81 35.81 5.84
CA PRO A 661 21.09 34.57 5.62
C PRO A 661 19.87 34.79 4.71
N GLY A 662 19.44 33.76 3.96
CA GLY A 662 18.21 33.82 3.15
C GLY A 662 18.40 34.03 1.64
N ASN A 663 19.59 33.79 1.10
CA ASN A 663 19.93 34.09 -0.30
C ASN A 663 20.44 32.87 -1.10
N LYS A 664 20.45 31.67 -0.49
CA LYS A 664 20.81 30.42 -1.16
C LYS A 664 19.56 29.81 -1.81
N TRP A 665 19.72 28.97 -2.83
CA TRP A 665 18.57 28.31 -3.45
C TRP A 665 17.75 27.47 -2.46
N THR A 666 18.41 26.88 -1.44
CA THR A 666 17.74 26.15 -0.36
C THR A 666 16.89 27.05 0.52
N ASP A 667 17.26 28.33 0.66
CA ASP A 667 16.50 29.31 1.44
C ASP A 667 15.21 29.69 0.68
N TYR A 668 15.32 30.00 -0.62
CA TYR A 668 14.15 30.26 -1.48
C TYR A 668 13.24 29.04 -1.63
N PHE A 669 13.82 27.84 -1.72
CA PHE A 669 13.05 26.59 -1.69
C PHE A 669 12.30 26.43 -0.35
N SER A 670 12.94 26.74 0.78
CA SER A 670 12.28 26.72 2.08
C SER A 670 11.12 27.73 2.13
N GLU A 671 11.27 28.93 1.57
CA GLU A 671 10.17 29.91 1.51
C GLU A 671 8.98 29.38 0.72
N LYS A 672 9.24 28.81 -0.45
CA LYS A 672 8.21 28.22 -1.29
C LYS A 672 7.44 27.10 -0.59
N LEU A 673 8.13 26.24 0.18
CA LEU A 673 7.47 25.19 0.97
C LEU A 673 6.61 25.78 2.10
N LEU A 674 7.07 26.84 2.75
CA LEU A 674 6.36 27.51 3.85
C LEU A 674 5.09 28.24 3.39
N ASP A 675 5.11 28.79 2.17
CA ASP A 675 3.98 29.51 1.57
C ASP A 675 2.84 28.58 1.08
N ASP A 676 3.12 27.28 0.92
CA ASP A 676 2.12 26.28 0.53
C ASP A 676 1.56 25.54 1.75
N ALA A 677 0.23 25.53 1.91
CA ALA A 677 -0.42 24.93 3.07
C ALA A 677 -0.13 23.42 3.22
N ALA A 678 0.00 22.69 2.11
CA ALA A 678 0.26 21.26 2.09
C ALA A 678 1.72 20.92 2.45
N THR A 679 2.65 21.88 2.36
CA THR A 679 4.07 21.68 2.70
C THR A 679 4.63 22.61 3.78
N SER A 680 3.81 23.48 4.37
CA SER A 680 4.21 24.45 5.40
C SER A 680 4.87 23.85 6.66
N HIS A 681 4.80 22.54 6.81
CA HIS A 681 5.39 21.74 7.88
C HIS A 681 6.70 21.03 7.48
N VAL A 682 7.21 21.30 6.27
CA VAL A 682 8.43 20.70 5.72
C VAL A 682 9.60 21.67 5.83
N SER A 683 10.69 21.24 6.48
CA SER A 683 11.91 22.03 6.63
C SER A 683 12.98 21.68 5.62
N VAL A 684 13.93 22.60 5.38
CA VAL A 684 15.06 22.39 4.47
C VAL A 684 16.38 22.49 5.24
N LEU A 685 17.23 21.48 5.09
CA LEU A 685 18.54 21.38 5.73
C LEU A 685 19.63 21.42 4.67
N ASN A 686 20.40 22.52 4.65
CA ASN A 686 21.49 22.69 3.70
C ASN A 686 22.79 22.10 4.27
N LEU A 687 23.23 20.98 3.70
CA LEU A 687 24.45 20.28 4.11
C LEU A 687 25.47 20.29 2.96
N GLY A 688 25.53 21.40 2.20
CA GLY A 688 26.54 21.64 1.18
C GLY A 688 27.96 21.77 1.77
N ILE A 689 28.99 21.39 1.02
CA ILE A 689 30.39 21.72 1.37
C ILE A 689 31.17 22.04 0.09
N GLY A 690 31.76 23.22 0.02
CA GLY A 690 32.57 23.66 -1.12
C GLY A 690 33.66 22.69 -1.54
N ALA A 691 33.91 22.60 -2.86
CA ALA A 691 34.96 21.78 -3.49
C ALA A 691 34.92 20.26 -3.22
N THR A 692 33.85 19.74 -2.60
CA THR A 692 33.70 18.30 -2.37
C THR A 692 33.15 17.56 -3.58
N THR A 693 33.41 16.26 -3.65
CA THR A 693 32.94 15.32 -4.69
C THR A 693 32.03 14.26 -4.07
N VAL A 694 31.13 13.64 -4.85
CA VAL A 694 30.26 12.57 -4.34
C VAL A 694 31.08 11.32 -4.01
N ILE A 695 32.04 10.97 -4.88
CA ILE A 695 32.90 9.79 -4.71
C ILE A 695 33.88 9.98 -3.54
N GLY A 696 34.34 11.21 -3.31
CA GLY A 696 35.26 11.54 -2.23
C GLY A 696 34.56 11.58 -0.88
N SER A 697 34.26 12.77 -0.38
CA SER A 697 33.66 12.92 0.96
C SER A 697 32.14 12.69 0.98
N GLY A 698 31.44 12.76 -0.16
CA GLY A 698 29.98 12.65 -0.23
C GLY A 698 29.45 11.35 0.35
N ILE A 699 29.91 10.19 -0.14
CA ILE A 699 29.50 8.88 0.41
C ILE A 699 29.89 8.77 1.90
N GLY A 700 31.13 9.14 2.24
CA GLY A 700 31.66 8.99 3.59
C GLY A 700 30.91 9.80 4.66
N ARG A 701 30.31 10.94 4.25
CA ARG A 701 29.53 11.79 5.16
C ARG A 701 28.02 11.54 5.09
N PHE A 702 27.52 10.74 4.15
CA PHE A 702 26.08 10.58 3.93
C PHE A 702 25.32 10.10 5.17
N GLN A 703 25.85 9.08 5.86
CA GLN A 703 25.25 8.57 7.09
C GLN A 703 25.16 9.66 8.18
N GLN A 704 26.27 10.37 8.42
CA GLN A 704 26.38 11.30 9.54
C GLN A 704 25.71 12.66 9.26
N ASP A 705 25.89 13.19 8.06
CA ASP A 705 25.39 14.51 7.70
C ASP A 705 23.93 14.46 7.27
N ILE A 706 23.48 13.36 6.67
CA ILE A 706 22.13 13.22 6.10
C ILE A 706 21.28 12.29 6.96
N LEU A 707 21.60 10.99 7.01
CA LEU A 707 20.70 9.98 7.57
C LEU A 707 20.45 10.11 9.08
N GLU A 708 21.27 10.89 9.80
CA GLU A 708 21.12 11.20 11.22
C GLU A 708 20.34 12.50 11.50
N GLN A 709 19.85 13.19 10.47
CA GLN A 709 19.08 14.43 10.65
C GLN A 709 17.71 14.16 11.26
N ALA A 710 17.30 15.04 12.18
CA ALA A 710 16.03 14.92 12.88
C ALA A 710 14.85 15.11 11.92
N GLY A 711 13.90 14.17 11.96
CA GLY A 711 12.68 14.21 11.17
C GLY A 711 12.87 14.00 9.67
N LEU A 712 14.01 13.44 9.23
CA LEU A 712 14.34 13.28 7.82
C LEU A 712 13.30 12.42 7.08
N ARG A 713 12.81 12.95 5.96
CA ARG A 713 11.87 12.27 5.05
C ARG A 713 12.30 12.29 3.59
N TRP A 714 13.02 13.34 3.19
CA TRP A 714 13.46 13.51 1.82
C TRP A 714 14.93 13.91 1.75
N ILE A 715 15.62 13.44 0.73
CA ILE A 715 17.00 13.77 0.43
C ILE A 715 17.06 14.36 -0.97
N ILE A 716 17.81 15.45 -1.14
CA ILE A 716 18.18 15.95 -2.48
C ILE A 716 19.68 15.76 -2.65
N VAL A 717 20.08 14.97 -3.66
CA VAL A 717 21.48 14.79 -4.04
C VAL A 717 21.79 15.77 -5.17
N PHE A 718 22.64 16.76 -4.88
CA PHE A 718 23.12 17.72 -5.88
C PHE A 718 24.65 17.79 -5.90
N TYR A 719 25.23 16.83 -6.62
CA TYR A 719 26.67 16.59 -6.72
C TYR A 719 27.08 16.33 -8.18
N GLY A 720 28.37 16.09 -8.43
CA GLY A 720 28.89 15.60 -9.71
C GLY A 720 29.78 16.58 -10.47
N VAL A 721 29.56 17.90 -10.38
CA VAL A 721 30.36 18.86 -11.18
C VAL A 721 31.85 18.87 -10.79
N ASN A 722 32.16 18.72 -9.50
CA ASN A 722 33.55 18.63 -9.03
C ASN A 722 34.16 17.26 -9.35
N ASP A 723 33.37 16.19 -9.34
CA ASP A 723 33.80 14.85 -9.77
C ASP A 723 34.22 14.89 -11.24
N ILE A 724 33.44 15.57 -12.09
CA ILE A 724 33.76 15.80 -13.50
C ILE A 724 35.02 16.66 -13.63
N GLY A 725 35.15 17.75 -12.89
CA GLY A 725 36.37 18.57 -12.85
C GLY A 725 37.61 17.79 -12.38
N ALA A 726 37.42 16.74 -11.58
CA ALA A 726 38.45 15.80 -11.15
C ALA A 726 38.64 14.60 -12.12
N ASN A 727 38.10 14.68 -13.34
CA ASN A 727 38.18 13.67 -14.39
C ASN A 727 37.58 12.30 -14.01
N GLN A 728 36.51 12.27 -13.21
CA GLN A 728 35.77 11.04 -12.91
C GLN A 728 34.86 10.63 -14.08
N SER A 729 34.66 9.33 -14.25
CA SER A 729 33.73 8.78 -15.24
C SER A 729 32.27 8.92 -14.78
N ALA A 730 31.34 8.90 -15.74
CA ALA A 730 29.91 8.87 -15.44
C ALA A 730 29.54 7.64 -14.58
N GLU A 731 30.15 6.49 -14.87
CA GLU A 731 29.93 5.25 -14.14
C GLU A 731 30.27 5.36 -12.66
N ASN A 732 31.42 5.96 -12.31
CA ASN A 732 31.82 6.12 -10.91
C ASN A 732 30.84 7.02 -10.15
N ILE A 733 30.38 8.10 -10.78
CA ILE A 733 29.41 9.04 -10.20
C ILE A 733 28.06 8.33 -9.99
N ILE A 734 27.59 7.58 -11.00
CA ILE A 734 26.34 6.81 -10.94
C ILE A 734 26.40 5.74 -9.84
N ASN A 735 27.52 5.02 -9.70
CA ASN A 735 27.68 4.01 -8.65
C ASN A 735 27.67 4.63 -7.24
N ALA A 736 28.22 5.84 -7.09
CA ALA A 736 28.10 6.61 -5.85
C ALA A 736 26.64 6.98 -5.54
N TYR A 737 25.87 7.42 -6.54
CA TYR A 737 24.44 7.70 -6.38
C TYR A 737 23.64 6.47 -5.99
N LYS A 738 23.86 5.33 -6.67
CA LYS A 738 23.22 4.05 -6.33
C LYS A 738 23.48 3.66 -4.88
N THR A 739 24.72 3.88 -4.39
CA THR A 739 25.07 3.62 -2.99
C THR A 739 24.26 4.47 -2.01
N MET A 740 24.07 5.77 -2.30
CA MET A 740 23.23 6.65 -1.48
C MET A 740 21.74 6.26 -1.56
N ILE A 741 21.26 5.87 -2.74
CA ILE A 741 19.88 5.41 -2.95
C ILE A 741 19.60 4.18 -2.10
N SER A 742 20.44 3.15 -2.17
CA SER A 742 20.29 1.94 -1.35
C SER A 742 20.27 2.26 0.15
N GLN A 743 21.13 3.17 0.63
CA GLN A 743 21.17 3.56 2.04
C GLN A 743 19.92 4.35 2.48
N ALA A 744 19.38 5.21 1.63
CA ALA A 744 18.14 5.94 1.90
C ALA A 744 16.94 4.99 1.93
N HIS A 745 16.84 4.11 0.94
CA HIS A 745 15.76 3.12 0.84
C HIS A 745 15.76 2.12 2.00
N ALA A 746 16.93 1.71 2.49
CA ALA A 746 17.05 0.88 3.70
C ALA A 746 16.49 1.55 4.98
N LYS A 747 16.26 2.86 4.95
CA LYS A 747 15.66 3.65 6.04
C LYS A 747 14.28 4.22 5.67
N ASN A 748 13.69 3.79 4.56
CA ASN A 748 12.42 4.30 4.03
C ASN A 748 12.43 5.81 3.75
N ILE A 749 13.55 6.37 3.31
CA ILE A 749 13.69 7.80 3.00
C ILE A 749 13.67 8.01 1.50
N ARG A 750 12.90 9.00 1.02
CA ARG A 750 12.86 9.39 -0.39
C ARG A 750 14.13 10.13 -0.79
N ILE A 751 14.66 9.83 -1.97
CA ILE A 751 15.90 10.40 -2.48
C ILE A 751 15.71 10.89 -3.92
N TYR A 752 15.95 12.19 -4.11
CA TYR A 752 15.78 12.90 -5.37
C TYR A 752 17.13 13.29 -5.95
N GLY A 753 17.29 13.06 -7.25
CA GLY A 753 18.49 13.46 -7.99
C GLY A 753 18.30 14.84 -8.60
N ALA A 754 19.21 15.77 -8.32
CA ALA A 754 19.25 17.05 -9.01
C ALA A 754 20.26 16.99 -10.17
N THR A 755 19.85 17.41 -11.38
CA THR A 755 20.73 17.35 -12.55
C THR A 755 21.91 18.32 -12.43
N ILE A 756 23.07 17.90 -12.92
CA ILE A 756 24.32 18.68 -12.93
C ILE A 756 24.16 19.86 -13.90
N THR A 757 24.31 21.08 -13.40
CA THR A 757 24.15 22.32 -14.18
C THR A 757 25.23 22.45 -15.26
N PRO A 758 24.94 23.15 -16.38
CA PRO A 758 25.94 23.37 -17.42
C PRO A 758 27.08 24.28 -16.92
N PHE A 759 28.30 24.04 -17.41
CA PHE A 759 29.50 24.75 -16.96
C PHE A 759 30.46 25.17 -18.09
N LYS A 760 30.00 25.26 -19.34
CA LYS A 760 30.82 25.77 -20.45
C LYS A 760 31.16 27.23 -20.24
N GLY A 761 32.45 27.53 -20.32
CA GLY A 761 33.04 28.84 -19.99
C GLY A 761 33.90 28.79 -18.73
N HIS A 762 33.70 27.80 -17.86
CA HIS A 762 34.59 27.55 -16.72
C HIS A 762 35.81 26.69 -17.11
N SER A 763 36.88 26.76 -16.32
CA SER A 763 38.11 25.98 -16.53
C SER A 763 37.93 24.46 -16.45
N TYR A 764 36.84 23.99 -15.84
CA TYR A 764 36.46 22.58 -15.82
C TYR A 764 35.90 22.11 -17.16
N TYR A 765 35.53 22.99 -18.09
CA TYR A 765 34.90 22.57 -19.33
C TYR A 765 35.87 21.94 -20.32
N SER A 766 35.46 20.80 -20.86
CA SER A 766 35.95 20.20 -22.10
C SER A 766 34.80 19.42 -22.72
N ASP A 767 34.86 19.11 -24.01
CA ASP A 767 33.81 18.32 -24.66
C ASP A 767 33.69 16.91 -24.04
N SER A 768 34.77 16.35 -23.50
CA SER A 768 34.73 15.08 -22.77
C SER A 768 34.04 15.21 -21.41
N HIS A 769 34.24 16.32 -20.70
CA HIS A 769 33.52 16.58 -19.44
C HIS A 769 32.04 16.84 -19.66
N GLU A 770 31.68 17.52 -20.75
CA GLU A 770 30.27 17.70 -21.13
C GLU A 770 29.60 16.37 -21.46
N ALA A 771 30.29 15.47 -22.18
CA ALA A 771 29.77 14.12 -22.44
C ALA A 771 29.49 13.35 -21.14
N VAL A 772 30.36 13.45 -20.13
CA VAL A 772 30.11 12.84 -18.81
C VAL A 772 28.90 13.48 -18.12
N ARG A 773 28.80 14.82 -18.13
CA ARG A 773 27.67 15.55 -17.55
C ARG A 773 26.34 15.09 -18.15
N LEU A 774 26.27 15.01 -19.48
CA LEU A 774 25.08 14.57 -20.21
C LEU A 774 24.70 13.13 -19.86
N ALA A 775 25.68 12.21 -19.83
CA ALA A 775 25.43 10.81 -19.46
C ALA A 775 24.89 10.66 -18.03
N VAL A 776 25.45 11.39 -17.07
CA VAL A 776 24.96 11.38 -15.68
C VAL A 776 23.57 12.00 -15.58
N ASN A 777 23.31 13.12 -16.26
CA ASN A 777 22.00 13.77 -16.23
C ASN A 777 20.91 12.95 -16.92
N GLU A 778 21.22 12.27 -18.01
CA GLU A 778 20.30 11.33 -18.65
C GLU A 778 19.94 10.19 -17.70
N TRP A 779 20.93 9.64 -16.99
CA TRP A 779 20.70 8.63 -15.96
C TRP A 779 19.80 9.16 -14.82
N ILE A 780 20.03 10.38 -14.32
CA ILE A 780 19.18 11.01 -13.29
C ILE A 780 17.72 11.15 -13.76
N ARG A 781 17.50 11.52 -15.02
CA ARG A 781 16.15 11.73 -15.59
C ARG A 781 15.37 10.45 -15.85
N LYS A 782 16.05 9.32 -16.04
CA LYS A 782 15.40 8.04 -16.38
C LYS A 782 14.55 7.54 -15.19
N PRO A 783 13.24 7.24 -15.40
CA PRO A 783 12.39 6.69 -14.36
C PRO A 783 12.97 5.40 -13.74
N GLY A 784 12.81 5.26 -12.42
CA GLY A 784 13.26 4.08 -11.67
C GLY A 784 14.70 4.15 -11.13
N ASN A 785 15.48 5.18 -11.48
CA ASN A 785 16.82 5.38 -10.90
C ASN A 785 16.77 6.12 -9.55
N PHE A 786 16.43 7.41 -9.55
CA PHE A 786 16.02 8.14 -8.34
C PHE A 786 14.49 8.11 -8.22
N ASP A 787 13.97 8.38 -7.02
CA ASP A 787 12.51 8.39 -6.80
C ASP A 787 11.86 9.52 -7.62
N LYS A 788 12.55 10.67 -7.71
CA LYS A 788 12.18 11.84 -8.54
C LYS A 788 13.44 12.59 -8.99
N CYS A 789 13.28 13.40 -10.04
CA CYS A 789 14.32 14.26 -10.62
C CYS A 789 13.96 15.74 -10.41
N ILE A 790 14.94 16.55 -10.00
CA ILE A 790 14.88 18.01 -9.98
C ILE A 790 15.82 18.54 -11.07
N ASP A 791 15.27 19.01 -12.17
CA ASP A 791 16.06 19.30 -13.38
C ASP A 791 16.67 20.71 -13.38
N PHE A 792 17.71 20.94 -12.56
CA PHE A 792 18.44 22.21 -12.52
C PHE A 792 19.22 22.53 -13.81
N ASP A 793 19.68 21.52 -14.55
CA ASP A 793 20.23 21.71 -15.90
C ASP A 793 19.21 22.42 -16.80
N LEU A 794 17.98 21.91 -16.87
CA LEU A 794 16.92 22.54 -17.64
C LEU A 794 16.57 23.93 -17.10
N ALA A 795 16.55 24.10 -15.78
CA ALA A 795 16.15 25.34 -15.14
C ALA A 795 17.05 26.53 -15.53
N ILE A 796 18.38 26.36 -15.51
CA ILE A 796 19.30 27.50 -15.63
C ILE A 796 20.15 27.51 -16.90
N ARG A 797 20.03 26.52 -17.80
CA ARG A 797 20.79 26.51 -19.05
C ARG A 797 20.37 27.63 -20.01
N ASP A 798 21.33 28.10 -20.79
CA ASP A 798 21.09 28.98 -21.92
C ASP A 798 20.27 28.22 -23.00
N PRO A 799 19.18 28.81 -23.54
CA PRO A 799 18.34 28.13 -24.52
C PRO A 799 18.98 28.00 -25.90
N ILE A 800 20.05 28.76 -26.18
CA ILE A 800 20.79 28.75 -27.45
C ILE A 800 22.00 27.82 -27.36
N ASP A 801 22.82 27.95 -26.33
CA ASP A 801 23.96 27.05 -26.06
C ASP A 801 23.73 26.29 -24.75
N THR A 802 23.02 25.17 -24.81
CA THR A 802 22.57 24.40 -23.63
C THR A 802 23.71 23.80 -22.79
N SER A 803 24.96 23.89 -23.25
CA SER A 803 26.14 23.53 -22.47
C SER A 803 26.62 24.68 -21.56
N LYS A 804 26.02 25.87 -21.68
CA LYS A 804 26.24 27.05 -20.83
C LYS A 804 25.06 27.28 -19.89
N MET A 805 25.37 27.85 -18.73
CA MET A 805 24.38 28.52 -17.90
C MET A 805 23.92 29.81 -18.58
N HIS A 806 22.65 30.18 -18.43
CA HIS A 806 22.13 31.46 -18.92
C HIS A 806 22.95 32.60 -18.30
N PRO A 807 23.37 33.63 -19.07
CA PRO A 807 24.25 34.68 -18.57
C PRO A 807 23.76 35.38 -17.30
N ASP A 808 22.46 35.67 -17.19
CA ASP A 808 21.87 36.31 -16.00
C ASP A 808 21.91 35.42 -14.75
N TYR A 809 21.99 34.11 -14.95
CA TYR A 809 22.02 33.12 -13.88
C TYR A 809 23.43 32.71 -13.49
N SER A 810 24.47 33.20 -14.19
CA SER A 810 25.85 32.77 -13.98
C SER A 810 26.70 33.81 -13.26
N ASN A 811 27.53 33.36 -12.32
CA ASN A 811 28.56 34.18 -11.68
C ASN A 811 29.93 34.02 -12.38
N ASP A 812 30.37 32.77 -12.57
CA ASP A 812 31.69 32.43 -13.10
C ASP A 812 31.64 31.27 -14.12
N TRP A 813 30.47 31.02 -14.72
CA TRP A 813 30.18 29.90 -15.61
C TRP A 813 30.24 28.51 -14.94
N LEU A 814 30.33 28.44 -13.62
CA LEU A 814 30.18 27.21 -12.83
C LEU A 814 29.13 27.39 -11.73
N HIS A 815 29.26 28.47 -10.96
CA HIS A 815 28.39 28.83 -9.86
C HIS A 815 27.26 29.77 -10.34
N PRO A 816 26.03 29.55 -9.86
CA PRO A 816 24.93 30.48 -10.09
C PRO A 816 25.18 31.88 -9.49
N SER A 817 24.62 32.89 -10.14
CA SER A 817 24.45 34.24 -9.59
C SER A 817 23.36 34.25 -8.53
N ALA A 818 23.16 35.37 -7.83
CA ALA A 818 22.03 35.51 -6.90
C ALA A 818 20.67 35.26 -7.58
N ALA A 819 20.49 35.75 -8.82
CA ALA A 819 19.29 35.49 -9.61
C ALA A 819 19.18 34.01 -10.00
N GLY A 820 20.30 33.36 -10.34
CA GLY A 820 20.33 31.92 -10.63
C GLY A 820 19.91 31.07 -9.43
N TYR A 821 20.41 31.37 -8.22
CA TYR A 821 20.01 30.66 -7.00
C TYR A 821 18.54 30.87 -6.64
N GLN A 822 18.02 32.09 -6.78
CA GLN A 822 16.60 32.35 -6.58
C GLN A 822 15.75 31.50 -7.52
N PHE A 823 16.07 31.55 -8.82
CA PHE A 823 15.35 30.79 -9.83
C PHE A 823 15.40 29.27 -9.56
N MET A 824 16.56 28.74 -9.17
CA MET A 824 16.69 27.32 -8.81
C MET A 824 15.78 26.93 -7.64
N GLY A 825 15.71 27.73 -6.57
CA GLY A 825 14.83 27.44 -5.44
C GLY A 825 13.35 27.49 -5.82
N GLU A 826 12.96 28.51 -6.61
CA GLU A 826 11.60 28.70 -7.10
C GLU A 826 11.17 27.63 -8.12
N TYR A 827 12.12 27.03 -8.85
CA TYR A 827 11.85 26.02 -9.87
C TYR A 827 11.35 24.68 -9.29
N ILE A 828 11.69 24.36 -8.04
CA ILE A 828 11.37 23.06 -7.44
C ILE A 828 9.87 22.91 -7.23
N ASP A 829 9.27 21.83 -7.73
CA ASP A 829 7.87 21.51 -7.47
C ASP A 829 7.67 21.07 -6.00
N VAL A 830 6.90 21.83 -5.24
CA VAL A 830 6.64 21.55 -3.83
C VAL A 830 5.79 20.28 -3.63
N ASN A 831 5.03 19.85 -4.65
CA ASN A 831 4.24 18.63 -4.57
C ASN A 831 5.11 17.37 -4.41
N LEU A 832 6.40 17.43 -4.79
CA LEU A 832 7.37 16.37 -4.52
C LEU A 832 7.53 16.09 -3.02
N PHE A 833 7.13 17.03 -2.15
CA PHE A 833 7.24 16.96 -0.70
C PHE A 833 5.87 16.85 -0.01
N THR A 834 4.84 16.46 -0.76
CA THR A 834 3.52 16.10 -0.24
C THR A 834 3.38 14.57 -0.21
N GLY A 835 2.76 14.04 0.86
CA GLY A 835 2.33 12.63 0.94
C GLY A 835 3.43 11.57 1.19
N ALA A 836 3.08 10.62 2.06
CA ALA A 836 3.74 9.36 2.45
C ALA A 836 5.24 9.38 2.84
N ASP A 837 5.53 9.06 4.12
CA ASP A 837 6.88 8.76 4.64
C ASP A 837 7.41 7.40 4.14
N THR A 838 6.72 6.79 3.19
CA THR A 838 7.13 5.55 2.54
C THR A 838 7.39 5.81 1.06
N LEU A 839 8.44 5.16 0.55
CA LEU A 839 8.83 5.15 -0.84
C LEU A 839 7.74 4.46 -1.66
N TYR A 840 6.91 5.27 -2.32
CA TYR A 840 6.17 4.80 -3.49
C TYR A 840 7.07 4.91 -4.70
N ALA A 841 7.62 3.78 -5.14
CA ALA A 841 7.70 3.55 -6.57
C ALA A 841 6.27 3.27 -7.04
N GLN A 842 5.64 4.23 -7.73
CA GLN A 842 4.69 3.85 -8.78
C GLN A 842 5.59 3.50 -9.96
N PRO A 843 5.80 2.22 -10.33
CA PRO A 843 6.28 1.96 -11.65
C PRO A 843 5.19 2.42 -12.61
N ASP A 844 5.61 3.23 -13.57
CA ASP A 844 4.91 3.40 -14.82
C ASP A 844 4.57 2.00 -15.36
N MET A 845 3.27 1.66 -15.31
CA MET A 845 2.73 0.37 -15.73
C MET A 845 2.75 0.19 -17.26
N SER A 846 3.40 1.09 -18.01
CA SER A 846 3.46 0.97 -19.45
C SER A 846 4.52 -0.01 -19.98
N ASN A 847 5.49 -0.49 -19.18
CA ASN A 847 6.51 -1.45 -19.66
C ASN A 847 7.27 -2.23 -18.55
N ILE A 848 6.62 -3.15 -17.84
CA ILE A 848 7.34 -4.19 -17.08
C ILE A 848 6.71 -5.55 -17.38
N GLU A 849 7.28 -6.27 -18.35
CA GLU A 849 7.19 -7.72 -18.39
C GLU A 849 8.36 -8.30 -17.59
N SER A 850 8.06 -8.89 -16.44
CA SER A 850 8.97 -9.81 -15.75
C SER A 850 8.39 -11.21 -15.93
N HIS A 851 9.06 -12.05 -16.72
CA HIS A 851 8.68 -13.46 -16.88
C HIS A 851 9.64 -14.35 -16.10
N TYR A 852 9.09 -15.36 -15.42
CA TYR A 852 9.80 -16.40 -14.67
C TYR A 852 9.63 -17.74 -15.42
N PHE A 853 10.68 -18.55 -15.57
CA PHE A 853 10.66 -19.78 -16.38
C PHE A 853 11.37 -20.98 -15.73
N GLU A 854 10.88 -22.20 -16.01
CA GLU A 854 11.33 -23.48 -15.43
C GLU A 854 12.62 -24.08 -16.06
N PRO A 855 13.39 -24.90 -15.31
CA PRO A 855 14.74 -25.39 -15.67
C PRO A 855 14.85 -26.34 -16.86
N GLU A 856 13.83 -27.13 -17.17
CA GLU A 856 13.91 -28.23 -18.15
C GLU A 856 13.67 -27.83 -19.61
N CYS A 857 13.43 -26.55 -19.89
CA CYS A 857 12.81 -26.14 -21.15
C CYS A 857 13.74 -25.58 -22.25
N GLY A 858 15.07 -25.54 -22.07
CA GLY A 858 15.96 -24.98 -23.10
C GLY A 858 17.47 -25.20 -22.91
N SER A 859 18.26 -24.84 -23.92
CA SER A 859 19.73 -24.86 -23.90
C SER A 859 20.30 -23.44 -23.81
N VAL A 860 21.22 -23.22 -22.88
CA VAL A 860 21.87 -21.92 -22.62
C VAL A 860 23.25 -21.88 -23.28
N GLY A 861 23.50 -20.86 -24.13
CA GLY A 861 24.80 -20.64 -24.78
C GLY A 861 25.92 -20.28 -23.79
N SER A 862 27.18 -20.57 -24.16
CA SER A 862 28.36 -20.49 -23.29
C SER A 862 28.76 -19.09 -22.82
N ASN A 863 28.15 -18.02 -23.34
CA ASN A 863 28.38 -16.64 -22.88
C ASN A 863 27.55 -16.25 -21.65
N TRP A 864 26.74 -17.17 -21.10
CA TRP A 864 25.94 -16.98 -19.91
C TRP A 864 26.48 -17.84 -18.75
N ASP A 865 26.65 -17.23 -17.58
CA ASP A 865 27.02 -17.97 -16.38
C ASP A 865 25.74 -18.45 -15.68
N ILE A 866 25.67 -19.75 -15.43
CA ILE A 866 24.63 -20.37 -14.60
C ILE A 866 25.01 -20.17 -13.13
N ILE A 867 24.15 -19.49 -12.37
CA ILE A 867 24.31 -19.32 -10.93
C ILE A 867 23.38 -20.29 -10.23
N ASP A 868 23.98 -21.28 -9.58
CA ASP A 868 23.28 -22.22 -8.73
C ASP A 868 23.20 -21.64 -7.31
N ASP A 869 22.21 -20.79 -7.06
CA ASP A 869 21.90 -20.26 -5.73
C ASP A 869 20.49 -20.71 -5.31
N ALA A 870 20.44 -21.91 -4.73
CA ALA A 870 19.21 -22.54 -4.27
C ALA A 870 18.46 -21.75 -3.18
N SER A 871 19.12 -20.77 -2.54
CA SER A 871 18.50 -19.95 -1.48
C SER A 871 17.54 -18.88 -2.01
N VAL A 872 17.67 -18.51 -3.30
CA VAL A 872 16.84 -17.47 -3.94
C VAL A 872 15.66 -18.07 -4.71
N SER A 873 15.76 -19.34 -5.14
CA SER A 873 14.75 -20.02 -5.97
C SER A 873 14.01 -21.16 -5.29
N ASN A 874 14.30 -21.44 -4.00
CA ASN A 874 13.74 -22.57 -3.24
C ASN A 874 13.90 -23.94 -3.94
N GLY A 875 14.90 -24.08 -4.81
CA GLY A 875 15.22 -25.31 -5.54
C GLY A 875 14.43 -25.54 -6.85
N ALA A 876 13.61 -24.59 -7.31
CA ALA A 876 12.72 -24.79 -8.48
C ALA A 876 13.19 -24.15 -9.80
N TYR A 877 14.16 -23.23 -9.79
CA TYR A 877 14.57 -22.45 -10.98
C TYR A 877 16.09 -22.27 -11.09
N ILE A 878 16.61 -22.16 -12.33
CA ILE A 878 18.01 -21.81 -12.63
C ILE A 878 18.13 -20.30 -12.86
N THR A 879 19.08 -19.64 -12.20
CA THR A 879 19.37 -18.21 -12.45
C THR A 879 20.54 -18.09 -13.44
N VAL A 880 20.39 -17.31 -14.51
CA VAL A 880 21.48 -17.00 -15.46
C VAL A 880 21.88 -15.53 -15.38
N LYS A 881 23.19 -15.26 -15.42
CA LYS A 881 23.75 -13.91 -15.55
C LYS A 881 24.61 -13.80 -16.82
N ALA A 882 24.81 -12.58 -17.29
CA ALA A 882 25.78 -12.29 -18.33
C ALA A 882 27.20 -12.76 -17.90
N GLY A 883 27.82 -13.63 -18.70
CA GLY A 883 29.20 -14.05 -18.51
C GLY A 883 30.20 -12.97 -18.95
N THR A 884 31.48 -13.23 -18.73
CA THR A 884 32.60 -12.28 -18.95
C THR A 884 32.77 -11.76 -20.38
N HIS A 885 32.01 -12.28 -21.34
CA HIS A 885 32.05 -11.91 -22.76
C HIS A 885 30.72 -11.38 -23.33
N SER A 886 29.74 -11.05 -22.48
CA SER A 886 28.46 -10.47 -22.93
C SER A 886 28.65 -9.06 -23.52
N LEU A 887 28.22 -8.85 -24.77
CA LEU A 887 28.35 -7.58 -25.49
C LEU A 887 27.01 -6.83 -25.56
N THR A 888 27.07 -5.50 -25.63
CA THR A 888 25.93 -4.56 -25.54
C THR A 888 25.06 -4.45 -26.82
N SER A 889 25.08 -5.44 -27.70
CA SER A 889 24.28 -5.47 -28.95
C SER A 889 23.63 -6.83 -29.18
N ALA A 890 22.51 -6.87 -29.92
CA ALA A 890 21.76 -8.10 -30.21
C ALA A 890 22.64 -9.22 -30.82
N ALA A 891 22.51 -10.42 -30.27
CA ALA A 891 23.32 -11.60 -30.58
C ALA A 891 23.10 -12.12 -32.02
N VAL A 892 24.17 -12.56 -32.69
CA VAL A 892 24.13 -13.15 -34.04
C VAL A 892 24.69 -14.58 -34.11
N ASP A 893 25.16 -15.13 -32.99
CA ASP A 893 25.73 -16.50 -32.90
C ASP A 893 25.11 -17.33 -31.77
N SER A 894 25.17 -18.65 -31.93
CA SER A 894 24.54 -19.62 -31.01
C SER A 894 25.15 -19.65 -29.61
N GLU A 895 26.37 -19.13 -29.44
CA GLU A 895 27.04 -19.04 -28.13
C GLU A 895 26.46 -17.91 -27.26
N SER A 896 25.76 -16.95 -27.88
CA SER A 896 25.16 -15.78 -27.25
C SER A 896 23.63 -15.86 -27.16
N ILE A 897 23.03 -16.96 -27.62
CA ILE A 897 21.58 -17.20 -27.66
C ILE A 897 21.19 -18.22 -26.58
N ILE A 898 20.02 -18.03 -25.96
CA ILE A 898 19.34 -19.03 -25.13
C ILE A 898 18.22 -19.60 -26.00
N ASP A 899 18.25 -20.90 -26.27
CA ASP A 899 17.35 -21.55 -27.23
C ASP A 899 16.33 -22.45 -26.49
N PHE A 900 15.05 -22.20 -26.71
CA PHE A 900 13.95 -22.94 -26.09
C PHE A 900 13.15 -23.66 -27.20
N PRO A 901 13.21 -25.00 -27.30
CA PRO A 901 12.49 -25.72 -28.35
C PRO A 901 11.02 -25.92 -27.98
N PHE A 902 10.14 -25.01 -28.40
CA PHE A 902 8.70 -25.26 -28.43
C PHE A 902 8.14 -25.00 -29.83
N THR A 903 7.32 -25.92 -30.34
CA THR A 903 6.50 -25.80 -31.56
C THR A 903 5.14 -25.21 -31.26
#